data_AF-A0A7J4UKP9-F1
#
_entry.id   AF-A0A7J4UKP9-F1
#
_cell.length_a   1.000
_cell.length_b   1.000
_cell.length_c   1.000
_cell.angle_alpha   90.00
_cell.angle_beta   90.00
_cell.angle_gamma   90.00
#
_symmetry.space_group_name_H-M   'P 1'
#
loop_
_entity.id
_entity.type
_entity.pdbx_description
1 polymer ?
#
loop_
_entity_poly.entity_id
_entity_poly.type
_entity_poly.pdbx_seq_one_letter_code
_entity_poly.pdbx_strand_id
1 'polypeptide(L)'
;GDYKTIFGDHCTKHVFDNRKEFYAAMRQYPSDVIYEHDANPIFRYLSKNYDFDSVPNINTAFYDIEVAFHEDTRYSNPDDAENEVISVAVYQNWSNIMYMIALPPPTMTMSECEAICSKIEQEDNEYEVKCVMVNSEAELLKCFLLLIEDSDVISGWNSESYDFKYLYNRISKIIGQHYLRELCVGGKKPSSKSLMNPKTKQFEEVFSPIGRVHLDYMNLYKKYTYIELPTYKLDHVAYIELDERKVEYPGTLDQLYKQDFEKFVRYNIKDTYLVKRIDDEKKFIDLTNLLAHNNGVLLETTLGTVGITEQAIINQGHYFSDEELIFPSKPKKDENESGAAGAFVSPPKVGIRKLVAGNDINSLYPSTIRALNMSPETLIGHINSDETENHIIEKVNSGEAESFAEAWQPFFNTFEFDKVYNGTDEDVTFEFNRSDEKITAPAYKIKEMIYGDENFSISANGTVFSREKKGVIPALLERWYSERKKMQAEAEKWENLMVNETDPEKKAEATKNYKYWDQRQMAKKINLNALYGALLNQHCRFYDKRIGQSTTLTGRSITRHMSSHINEQVCGTYDHLGDSVIYGDTDSVVADTVIDTDHGKMTVEQLFHMCSLKWNNHNKEYSSDDRIKTLAYDPNTDSAYYKPFNYVYRHKTKKVLWRITDEEGGVIEVTEDHSVMVERGGVMVEVKPTELKNDEVLIKIIEWRTQNGKNVKRLKIKSIERVGEVEDYVYDVGIDKDTPYFFGNGILVHNSSYFSVYEAYMKSGDEEKKAMASAMFEDRDLAIEIYNAISDKTNSSFPSFMDERFNTGIENGSIIKAGRENLASYSLFIKKKRYAMNLFDKDGIRLDKNGKNGKLKIMGLQIKRSDTPKMIQDCLKEGMDMLLNGTPEHKVVNYFTEFKDNLAKKEPWTLGRPSGANAVTHYTDLHYKYQNGQIDKKPAIPGAISGAIAWNEQLDVHNEQHIERIGNQSKVVTCKLKTNDFGYKNISYLTDQTKFPDWFKEMPFDSETMLETIYYKPIITIFGVLGWDVNLIRKGTKFTDTFIMDDDEDEFF
;
A
#
# COMPACT_ATOMS: atom_id res chain seq x y z
N GLY A 1 -15.19 27.99 -33.64
CA GLY A 1 -15.56 27.21 -34.84
C GLY A 1 -16.65 26.23 -34.46
N ASP A 2 -16.72 25.10 -35.16
CA ASP A 2 -17.80 24.11 -35.01
C ASP A 2 -17.64 23.20 -33.77
N TYR A 3 -16.45 23.20 -33.15
CA TYR A 3 -16.15 22.47 -31.92
C TYR A 3 -16.40 23.36 -30.69
N LYS A 4 -16.75 22.74 -29.56
CA LYS A 4 -16.88 23.42 -28.26
C LYS A 4 -15.87 22.88 -27.25
N THR A 5 -15.39 23.74 -26.36
CA THR A 5 -14.65 23.28 -25.17
C THR A 5 -15.60 22.59 -24.18
N ILE A 6 -15.08 21.88 -23.17
CA ILE A 6 -15.90 21.39 -22.04
C ILE A 6 -16.73 22.52 -21.39
N PHE A 7 -16.24 23.76 -21.43
CA PHE A 7 -16.92 24.95 -20.87
C PHE A 7 -17.89 25.63 -21.86
N GLY A 8 -18.07 25.08 -23.07
CA GLY A 8 -18.96 25.61 -24.11
C GLY A 8 -18.35 26.64 -25.07
N ASP A 9 -17.06 26.99 -24.94
CA ASP A 9 -16.41 28.00 -25.79
C ASP A 9 -16.19 27.46 -27.22
N HIS A 10 -16.49 28.26 -28.26
CA HIS A 10 -16.41 27.82 -29.66
C HIS A 10 -14.97 27.80 -30.24
N CYS A 11 -14.28 26.67 -30.13
CA CYS A 11 -12.91 26.49 -30.65
C CYS A 11 -12.85 26.07 -32.14
N THR A 12 -11.67 26.13 -32.75
CA THR A 12 -11.43 25.79 -34.17
C THR A 12 -10.27 24.80 -34.27
N LYS A 13 -10.45 23.74 -35.06
CA LYS A 13 -9.49 22.63 -35.16
C LYS A 13 -8.41 22.93 -36.20
N HIS A 14 -7.15 22.87 -35.76
CA HIS A 14 -5.99 22.94 -36.65
C HIS A 14 -5.36 21.55 -36.80
N VAL A 15 -4.91 21.22 -38.01
CA VAL A 15 -4.26 19.96 -38.37
C VAL A 15 -2.96 20.28 -39.09
N PHE A 16 -1.92 19.50 -38.85
CA PHE A 16 -0.57 19.73 -39.36
C PHE A 16 0.04 18.41 -39.82
N ASP A 17 0.77 18.41 -40.93
CA ASP A 17 1.34 17.19 -41.52
C ASP A 17 2.52 16.65 -40.72
N ASN A 18 3.16 17.47 -39.88
CA ASN A 18 4.28 17.06 -39.04
C ASN A 18 4.45 17.90 -37.76
N ARG A 19 5.22 17.32 -36.81
CA ARG A 19 5.50 17.94 -35.50
C ARG A 19 6.22 19.30 -35.59
N LYS A 20 7.00 19.56 -36.65
CA LYS A 20 7.76 20.81 -36.79
C LYS A 20 6.84 21.99 -37.09
N GLU A 21 5.87 21.80 -37.99
CA GLU A 21 4.81 22.78 -38.26
C GLU A 21 3.90 22.98 -37.04
N PHE A 22 3.47 21.89 -36.41
CA PHE A 22 2.68 21.94 -35.18
C PHE A 22 3.34 22.82 -34.10
N TYR A 23 4.61 22.56 -33.74
CA TYR A 23 5.33 23.38 -32.76
C TYR A 23 5.66 24.80 -33.25
N ALA A 24 5.71 25.04 -34.56
CA ALA A 24 5.89 26.39 -35.12
C ALA A 24 4.60 27.21 -35.10
N ALA A 25 3.43 26.57 -35.25
CA ALA A 25 2.12 27.19 -35.11
C ALA A 25 1.75 27.42 -33.64
N MET A 26 2.01 26.44 -32.76
CA MET A 26 1.76 26.54 -31.31
C MET A 26 2.42 27.77 -30.66
N ARG A 27 3.56 28.23 -31.19
CA ARG A 27 4.28 29.43 -30.74
C ARG A 27 3.65 30.76 -31.17
N GLN A 28 2.61 30.74 -32.00
CA GLN A 28 1.94 31.94 -32.52
C GLN A 28 0.71 32.33 -31.70
N TYR A 29 0.28 31.47 -30.77
CA TYR A 29 -0.90 31.65 -29.94
C TYR A 29 -0.52 31.69 -28.45
N PRO A 30 -1.21 32.48 -27.60
CA PRO A 30 -1.11 32.38 -26.15
C PRO A 30 -1.47 30.98 -25.64
N SER A 31 -0.76 30.45 -24.63
CA SER A 31 -0.93 29.05 -24.18
C SER A 31 -2.32 28.74 -23.60
N ASP A 32 -3.00 29.77 -23.10
CA ASP A 32 -4.33 29.79 -22.50
C ASP A 32 -5.48 29.65 -23.52
N VAL A 33 -5.24 29.94 -24.81
CA VAL A 33 -6.23 29.74 -25.89
C VAL A 33 -5.97 28.47 -26.71
N ILE A 34 -5.04 27.60 -26.29
CA ILE A 34 -4.69 26.34 -26.97
C ILE A 34 -5.17 25.14 -26.16
N TYR A 35 -5.97 24.30 -26.79
CA TYR A 35 -6.60 23.11 -26.21
C TYR A 35 -6.01 21.83 -26.83
N GLU A 36 -5.96 20.73 -26.07
CA GLU A 36 -5.45 19.39 -26.46
C GLU A 36 -4.03 19.32 -27.09
N HIS A 37 -3.20 20.37 -27.08
CA HIS A 37 -1.89 20.36 -27.74
C HIS A 37 -0.86 19.42 -27.08
N ASP A 38 -1.14 19.02 -25.85
CA ASP A 38 -0.37 18.10 -25.02
C ASP A 38 -0.99 16.68 -24.96
N ALA A 39 -2.15 16.47 -25.60
CA ALA A 39 -2.79 15.16 -25.67
C ALA A 39 -1.93 14.18 -26.48
N ASN A 40 -1.80 12.93 -26.01
CA ASN A 40 -0.96 11.94 -26.68
C ASN A 40 -1.56 11.57 -28.06
N PRO A 41 -0.85 11.81 -29.18
CA PRO A 41 -1.36 11.50 -30.51
C PRO A 41 -1.66 10.01 -30.72
N ILE A 42 -0.97 9.12 -30.00
CA ILE A 42 -1.24 7.68 -30.03
C ILE A 42 -2.59 7.39 -29.37
N PHE A 43 -2.87 7.95 -28.19
CA PHE A 43 -4.14 7.71 -27.50
C PHE A 43 -5.33 8.35 -28.24
N ARG A 44 -5.17 9.53 -28.84
CA ARG A 44 -6.20 10.17 -29.69
C ARG A 44 -6.42 9.42 -31.01
N TYR A 45 -5.39 8.72 -31.54
CA TYR A 45 -5.54 7.80 -32.67
C TYR A 45 -6.26 6.50 -32.26
N LEU A 46 -5.82 5.84 -31.19
CA LEU A 46 -6.48 4.64 -30.65
C LEU A 46 -7.96 4.93 -30.40
N SER A 47 -8.25 5.96 -29.61
CA SER A 47 -9.61 6.27 -29.16
C SER A 47 -10.59 6.67 -30.28
N LYS A 48 -10.11 6.90 -31.51
CA LYS A 48 -10.94 7.15 -32.70
C LYS A 48 -11.08 5.93 -33.62
N ASN A 49 -10.10 5.03 -33.63
CA ASN A 49 -10.00 3.93 -34.62
C ASN A 49 -10.01 2.53 -33.98
N TYR A 50 -10.08 2.44 -32.66
CA TYR A 50 -10.03 1.20 -31.89
C TYR A 50 -11.36 0.95 -31.18
N ASP A 51 -11.86 -0.28 -31.27
CA ASP A 51 -13.06 -0.72 -30.54
C ASP A 51 -12.67 -1.13 -29.11
N PHE A 52 -13.06 -0.31 -28.12
CA PHE A 52 -12.72 -0.52 -26.71
C PHE A 52 -13.34 -1.79 -26.10
N ASP A 53 -14.43 -2.32 -26.67
CA ASP A 53 -15.02 -3.59 -26.21
C ASP A 53 -14.26 -4.81 -26.77
N SER A 54 -13.48 -4.61 -27.84
CA SER A 54 -12.55 -5.61 -28.37
C SER A 54 -11.23 -5.60 -27.59
N VAL A 55 -10.99 -6.66 -26.82
CA VAL A 55 -9.71 -6.91 -26.15
C VAL A 55 -9.02 -8.06 -26.90
N PRO A 56 -7.80 -7.86 -27.44
CA PRO A 56 -7.13 -8.87 -28.25
C PRO A 56 -6.50 -9.94 -27.36
N ASN A 57 -6.31 -11.15 -27.90
CA ASN A 57 -5.35 -12.09 -27.33
C ASN A 57 -3.94 -11.55 -27.58
N ILE A 58 -3.04 -11.70 -26.60
CA ILE A 58 -1.66 -11.23 -26.68
C ILE A 58 -0.72 -12.44 -26.86
N ASN A 59 0.16 -12.36 -27.85
CA ASN A 59 1.29 -13.26 -28.00
C ASN A 59 2.36 -12.92 -26.93
N THR A 60 2.37 -13.66 -25.83
CA THR A 60 3.32 -13.50 -24.73
C THR A 60 4.44 -14.52 -24.85
N ALA A 61 5.68 -14.03 -24.96
CA ALA A 61 6.89 -14.84 -24.78
C ALA A 61 7.42 -14.64 -23.34
N PHE A 62 7.42 -15.70 -22.55
CA PHE A 62 8.10 -15.75 -21.24
C PHE A 62 9.54 -16.24 -21.46
N TYR A 63 10.53 -15.63 -20.81
CA TYR A 63 11.94 -16.02 -20.97
C TYR A 63 12.78 -15.79 -19.71
N ASP A 64 13.93 -16.49 -19.66
CA ASP A 64 14.89 -16.53 -18.55
C ASP A 64 16.28 -16.90 -19.13
N ILE A 65 17.36 -16.23 -18.69
CA ILE A 65 18.72 -16.42 -19.26
C ILE A 65 19.73 -16.96 -18.23
N GLU A 66 20.64 -17.82 -18.69
CA GLU A 66 21.79 -18.28 -17.90
C GLU A 66 23.10 -17.74 -18.47
N VAL A 67 24.01 -17.36 -17.58
CA VAL A 67 25.25 -16.67 -17.91
C VAL A 67 26.45 -17.37 -17.26
N ALA A 68 27.56 -17.49 -18.01
CA ALA A 68 28.81 -18.06 -17.53
C ALA A 68 29.30 -17.38 -16.24
N PHE A 69 29.91 -18.17 -15.35
CA PHE A 69 30.35 -17.73 -14.03
C PHE A 69 31.76 -17.17 -14.05
N HIS A 70 32.00 -16.09 -13.30
CA HIS A 70 33.31 -15.46 -13.15
C HIS A 70 33.85 -15.65 -11.73
N GLU A 71 35.04 -16.22 -11.60
CA GLU A 71 35.57 -16.70 -10.30
C GLU A 71 35.82 -15.57 -9.30
N ASP A 72 36.36 -14.43 -9.74
CA ASP A 72 36.66 -13.27 -8.89
C ASP A 72 35.42 -12.50 -8.40
N THR A 73 34.44 -12.24 -9.28
CA THR A 73 33.27 -11.41 -8.93
C THR A 73 32.11 -12.22 -8.36
N ARG A 74 31.99 -13.50 -8.74
CA ARG A 74 30.90 -14.43 -8.41
C ARG A 74 29.50 -13.92 -8.76
N TYR A 75 29.40 -12.93 -9.66
CA TYR A 75 28.17 -12.32 -10.16
C TYR A 75 28.40 -11.74 -11.56
N SER A 76 27.46 -11.97 -12.47
CA SER A 76 27.46 -11.44 -13.83
C SER A 76 26.67 -10.13 -13.87
N ASN A 77 27.33 -9.01 -14.12
CA ASN A 77 26.70 -7.69 -14.05
C ASN A 77 25.97 -7.32 -15.36
N PRO A 78 24.69 -6.93 -15.35
CA PRO A 78 23.97 -6.54 -16.58
C PRO A 78 24.41 -5.18 -17.17
N ASP A 79 25.07 -4.31 -16.40
CA ASP A 79 25.61 -3.04 -16.93
C ASP A 79 26.82 -3.23 -17.84
N ASP A 80 27.70 -4.20 -17.54
CA ASP A 80 28.86 -4.51 -18.38
C ASP A 80 28.62 -5.71 -19.32
N ALA A 81 27.86 -6.72 -18.91
CA ALA A 81 27.59 -7.94 -19.66
C ALA A 81 28.86 -8.63 -20.22
N GLU A 82 29.91 -8.78 -19.40
CA GLU A 82 31.21 -9.33 -19.84
C GLU A 82 31.25 -10.85 -20.05
N ASN A 83 30.40 -11.61 -19.37
CA ASN A 83 30.36 -13.07 -19.47
C ASN A 83 29.44 -13.54 -20.61
N GLU A 84 29.69 -14.74 -21.14
CA GLU A 84 28.88 -15.35 -22.20
C GLU A 84 27.51 -15.80 -21.68
N VAL A 85 26.44 -15.54 -22.43
CA VAL A 85 25.13 -16.17 -22.22
C VAL A 85 25.23 -17.61 -22.71
N ILE A 86 25.02 -18.57 -21.80
CA ILE A 86 25.23 -20.01 -22.03
C ILE A 86 23.93 -20.76 -22.32
N SER A 87 22.79 -20.28 -21.82
CA SER A 87 21.47 -20.71 -22.29
C SER A 87 20.42 -19.60 -22.22
N VAL A 88 19.36 -19.76 -23.00
CA VAL A 88 18.13 -18.97 -22.92
C VAL A 88 16.94 -19.89 -23.12
N ALA A 89 16.00 -19.89 -22.18
CA ALA A 89 14.70 -20.52 -22.34
C ALA A 89 13.66 -19.47 -22.76
N VAL A 90 12.76 -19.85 -23.69
CA VAL A 90 11.68 -19.01 -24.22
C VAL A 90 10.42 -19.85 -24.38
N TYR A 91 9.41 -19.60 -23.56
CA TYR A 91 8.08 -20.17 -23.71
C TYR A 91 7.16 -19.23 -24.49
N GLN A 92 6.61 -19.69 -25.61
CA GLN A 92 5.65 -18.97 -26.44
C GLN A 92 4.20 -19.40 -26.10
N ASN A 93 3.37 -18.50 -25.59
CA ASN A 93 1.98 -18.86 -25.22
C ASN A 93 1.08 -19.20 -26.43
N TRP A 94 1.40 -18.68 -27.62
CA TRP A 94 0.57 -18.80 -28.82
C TRP A 94 0.79 -20.10 -29.60
N SER A 95 1.98 -20.70 -29.46
CA SER A 95 2.34 -21.99 -30.04
C SER A 95 2.28 -23.14 -29.01
N ASN A 96 2.29 -22.82 -27.71
CA ASN A 96 2.41 -23.77 -26.59
C ASN A 96 3.74 -24.55 -26.63
N ILE A 97 4.83 -23.87 -26.98
CA ILE A 97 6.18 -24.43 -27.12
C ILE A 97 7.15 -23.74 -26.16
N MET A 98 7.92 -24.54 -25.41
CA MET A 98 9.14 -24.13 -24.72
C MET A 98 10.34 -24.38 -25.63
N TYR A 99 11.03 -23.32 -26.02
CA TYR A 99 12.33 -23.41 -26.66
C TYR A 99 13.43 -23.25 -25.61
N MET A 100 14.46 -24.10 -25.67
CA MET A 100 15.68 -23.95 -24.87
C MET A 100 16.86 -23.89 -25.83
N ILE A 101 17.59 -22.78 -25.84
CA ILE A 101 18.80 -22.60 -26.65
C ILE A 101 20.01 -22.70 -25.72
N ALA A 102 21.01 -23.52 -26.01
CA ALA A 102 22.22 -23.62 -25.19
C ALA A 102 23.52 -23.84 -25.99
N LEU A 103 24.63 -23.46 -25.35
CA LEU A 103 25.97 -23.89 -25.71
C LEU A 103 26.29 -25.25 -25.05
N PRO A 104 27.10 -26.11 -25.68
CA PRO A 104 27.61 -27.32 -25.03
C PRO A 104 28.66 -26.94 -23.97
N PRO A 105 28.65 -27.57 -22.77
CA PRO A 105 29.65 -27.30 -21.76
C PRO A 105 31.02 -27.84 -22.19
N PRO A 106 32.15 -27.24 -21.73
CA PRO A 106 33.50 -27.66 -22.12
C PRO A 106 33.87 -29.11 -21.79
N THR A 107 33.03 -29.81 -21.02
CA THR A 107 33.16 -31.20 -20.58
C THR A 107 32.43 -32.21 -21.48
N MET A 108 31.61 -31.76 -22.44
CA MET A 108 30.78 -32.64 -23.29
C MET A 108 30.88 -32.27 -24.78
N THR A 109 30.61 -33.24 -25.65
CA THR A 109 30.52 -33.00 -27.11
C THR A 109 29.09 -32.63 -27.52
N MET A 110 28.96 -31.96 -28.67
CA MET A 110 27.66 -31.55 -29.22
C MET A 110 26.68 -32.73 -29.31
N SER A 111 27.12 -33.90 -29.78
CA SER A 111 26.27 -35.09 -29.94
C SER A 111 25.78 -35.68 -28.61
N GLU A 112 26.49 -35.46 -27.50
CA GLU A 112 26.05 -35.89 -26.16
C GLU A 112 25.00 -34.92 -25.61
N CYS A 113 25.17 -33.61 -25.84
CA CYS A 113 24.15 -32.61 -25.55
C CYS A 113 22.89 -32.83 -26.39
N GLU A 114 23.02 -33.05 -27.71
CA GLU A 114 21.91 -33.37 -28.62
C GLU A 114 21.13 -34.62 -28.16
N ALA A 115 21.80 -35.65 -27.66
CA ALA A 115 21.16 -36.85 -27.13
C ALA A 115 20.38 -36.58 -25.81
N ILE A 116 20.92 -35.73 -24.94
CA ILE A 116 20.22 -35.24 -23.73
C ILE A 116 18.99 -34.41 -24.12
N CYS A 117 19.16 -33.50 -25.08
CA CYS A 117 18.09 -32.66 -25.62
C CYS A 117 16.96 -33.52 -26.22
N SER A 118 17.29 -34.46 -27.12
CA SER A 118 16.31 -35.39 -27.71
C SER A 118 15.55 -36.22 -26.68
N LYS A 119 16.15 -36.52 -25.52
CA LYS A 119 15.48 -37.21 -24.40
C LYS A 119 14.44 -36.30 -23.73
N ILE A 120 14.77 -35.04 -23.50
CA ILE A 120 13.87 -34.05 -22.87
C ILE A 120 12.70 -33.69 -23.80
N GLU A 121 12.95 -33.56 -25.11
CA GLU A 121 11.91 -33.31 -26.14
C GLU A 121 10.87 -34.44 -26.24
N GLN A 122 11.19 -35.64 -25.77
CA GLN A 122 10.31 -36.82 -25.80
C GLN A 122 9.48 -37.00 -24.52
N GLU A 123 9.56 -36.08 -23.56
CA GLU A 123 8.82 -36.17 -22.29
C GLU A 123 7.40 -35.63 -22.40
N ASP A 124 6.44 -36.39 -21.84
CA ASP A 124 5.01 -36.06 -21.81
C ASP A 124 4.77 -34.86 -20.87
N ASN A 125 4.58 -33.68 -21.47
CA ASN A 125 4.44 -32.38 -20.80
C ASN A 125 3.18 -31.64 -21.27
N GLU A 126 2.72 -30.65 -20.50
CA GLU A 126 1.59 -29.76 -20.87
C GLU A 126 1.88 -28.88 -22.10
N TYR A 127 3.12 -28.89 -22.60
CA TYR A 127 3.66 -28.06 -23.67
C TYR A 127 4.75 -28.83 -24.44
N GLU A 128 4.95 -28.50 -25.72
CA GLU A 128 6.04 -29.08 -26.52
C GLU A 128 7.38 -28.48 -26.08
N VAL A 129 8.43 -29.28 -25.97
CA VAL A 129 9.80 -28.80 -25.71
C VAL A 129 10.63 -28.92 -26.99
N LYS A 130 11.41 -27.89 -27.30
CA LYS A 130 12.38 -27.87 -28.42
C LYS A 130 13.74 -27.36 -27.96
N CYS A 131 14.76 -28.18 -28.08
CA CYS A 131 16.11 -27.90 -27.61
C CYS A 131 17.04 -27.60 -28.80
N VAL A 132 17.59 -26.38 -28.82
CA VAL A 132 18.43 -25.88 -29.92
C VAL A 132 19.87 -25.71 -29.42
N MET A 133 20.69 -26.74 -29.61
CA MET A 133 22.12 -26.63 -29.34
C MET A 133 22.81 -25.80 -30.44
N VAL A 134 23.69 -24.88 -30.05
CA VAL A 134 24.38 -23.96 -30.98
C VAL A 134 25.89 -23.90 -30.72
N ASN A 135 26.66 -23.51 -31.74
CA ASN A 135 28.13 -23.59 -31.73
C ASN A 135 28.81 -22.32 -31.22
N SER A 136 28.05 -21.22 -31.05
CA SER A 136 28.56 -19.96 -30.53
C SER A 136 27.47 -19.08 -29.92
N GLU A 137 27.84 -18.21 -28.99
CA GLU A 137 26.92 -17.19 -28.43
C GLU A 137 26.33 -16.30 -29.54
N ALA A 138 27.07 -16.05 -30.62
CA ALA A 138 26.62 -15.29 -31.77
C ALA A 138 25.51 -15.98 -32.59
N GLU A 139 25.31 -17.29 -32.43
CA GLU A 139 24.16 -18.05 -32.91
C GLU A 139 23.03 -18.00 -31.87
N LEU A 140 23.34 -18.26 -30.58
CA LEU A 140 22.39 -18.23 -29.46
C LEU A 140 21.58 -16.93 -29.42
N LEU A 141 22.26 -15.77 -29.47
CA LEU A 141 21.62 -14.45 -29.42
C LEU A 141 20.73 -14.17 -30.64
N LYS A 142 21.02 -14.78 -31.80
CA LYS A 142 20.17 -14.66 -32.99
C LYS A 142 18.96 -15.59 -32.92
N CYS A 143 19.14 -16.80 -32.40
CA CYS A 143 18.03 -17.70 -32.13
C CYS A 143 17.03 -17.06 -31.15
N PHE A 144 17.49 -16.40 -30.08
CA PHE A 144 16.62 -15.61 -29.20
C PHE A 144 15.83 -14.52 -29.97
N LEU A 145 16.51 -13.71 -30.80
CA LEU A 145 15.87 -12.65 -31.58
C LEU A 145 14.79 -13.17 -32.55
N LEU A 146 15.01 -14.34 -33.16
CA LEU A 146 14.03 -15.02 -34.01
C LEU A 146 12.84 -15.54 -33.19
N LEU A 147 13.08 -16.15 -32.03
CA LEU A 147 12.01 -16.73 -31.19
C LEU A 147 11.05 -15.69 -30.59
N ILE A 148 11.50 -14.44 -30.42
CA ILE A 148 10.63 -13.34 -29.96
C ILE A 148 9.93 -12.60 -31.11
N GLU A 149 10.20 -12.90 -32.39
CA GLU A 149 9.77 -12.06 -33.53
C GLU A 149 8.27 -11.72 -33.49
N ASP A 150 7.41 -12.74 -33.39
CA ASP A 150 5.93 -12.65 -33.36
C ASP A 150 5.30 -12.31 -31.99
N SER A 151 6.10 -11.99 -30.96
CA SER A 151 5.55 -11.64 -29.63
C SER A 151 5.00 -10.21 -29.56
N ASP A 152 3.82 -10.02 -28.97
CA ASP A 152 3.31 -8.70 -28.58
C ASP A 152 3.96 -8.24 -27.27
N VAL A 153 4.09 -9.18 -26.32
CA VAL A 153 4.67 -8.99 -24.98
C VAL A 153 5.84 -9.95 -24.77
N ILE A 154 6.95 -9.42 -24.26
CA ILE A 154 8.01 -10.22 -23.62
C ILE A 154 7.90 -10.06 -22.09
N SER A 155 8.12 -11.15 -21.36
CA SER A 155 7.91 -11.26 -19.91
C SER A 155 8.96 -12.17 -19.28
N GLY A 156 9.32 -11.92 -18.03
CA GLY A 156 10.30 -12.68 -17.27
C GLY A 156 10.45 -12.12 -15.86
N TRP A 157 11.05 -12.86 -14.93
CA TRP A 157 11.06 -12.51 -13.51
C TRP A 157 12.31 -11.70 -13.13
N ASN A 158 12.18 -10.41 -12.82
CA ASN A 158 13.32 -9.46 -12.68
C ASN A 158 14.03 -9.15 -14.02
N SER A 159 13.37 -9.46 -15.13
CA SER A 159 13.87 -9.29 -16.50
C SER A 159 14.11 -7.84 -16.94
N GLU A 160 13.45 -6.84 -16.32
CA GLU A 160 13.70 -5.40 -16.62
C GLU A 160 15.03 -4.92 -16.03
N SER A 161 15.38 -5.40 -14.82
CA SER A 161 16.63 -5.05 -14.14
C SER A 161 17.82 -5.94 -14.53
N TYR A 162 17.57 -7.16 -15.02
CA TYR A 162 18.61 -8.14 -15.36
C TYR A 162 18.55 -8.58 -16.83
N ASP A 163 17.68 -9.53 -17.18
CA ASP A 163 17.76 -10.31 -18.43
C ASP A 163 17.74 -9.46 -19.70
N PHE A 164 16.76 -8.56 -19.84
CA PHE A 164 16.63 -7.71 -21.03
C PHE A 164 17.81 -6.74 -21.17
N LYS A 165 18.32 -6.25 -20.04
CA LYS A 165 19.47 -5.35 -19.97
C LYS A 165 20.77 -6.06 -20.32
N TYR A 166 20.96 -7.28 -19.79
CA TYR A 166 22.08 -8.17 -20.13
C TYR A 166 22.08 -8.50 -21.63
N LEU A 167 20.95 -8.97 -22.16
CA LEU A 167 20.78 -9.29 -23.57
C LEU A 167 21.00 -8.06 -24.46
N TYR A 168 20.45 -6.89 -24.12
CA TYR A 168 20.68 -5.65 -24.87
C TYR A 168 22.18 -5.31 -24.95
N ASN A 169 22.89 -5.32 -23.82
CA ASN A 169 24.32 -5.02 -23.79
C ASN A 169 25.16 -6.10 -24.48
N ARG A 170 24.80 -7.38 -24.34
CA ARG A 170 25.50 -8.51 -24.97
C ARG A 170 25.29 -8.55 -26.50
N ILE A 171 24.07 -8.36 -26.98
CA ILE A 171 23.74 -8.22 -28.41
C ILE A 171 24.53 -7.04 -29.01
N SER A 172 24.58 -5.91 -28.31
CA SER A 172 25.34 -4.72 -28.71
C SER A 172 26.84 -5.00 -28.86
N LYS A 173 27.43 -5.79 -27.95
CA LYS A 173 28.85 -6.18 -27.94
C LYS A 173 29.22 -7.28 -28.96
N ILE A 174 28.45 -8.37 -29.03
CA ILE A 174 28.87 -9.63 -29.67
C ILE A 174 28.44 -9.72 -31.14
N ILE A 175 27.16 -9.53 -31.44
CA ILE A 175 26.63 -9.56 -32.82
C ILE A 175 26.51 -8.15 -33.43
N GLY A 176 26.46 -7.12 -32.57
CA GLY A 176 26.61 -5.72 -32.92
C GLY A 176 25.31 -4.92 -32.90
N GLN A 177 25.42 -3.63 -32.61
CA GLN A 177 24.33 -2.65 -32.43
C GLN A 177 23.21 -2.58 -33.48
N HIS A 178 23.32 -3.26 -34.63
CA HIS A 178 22.26 -3.29 -35.63
C HIS A 178 21.17 -4.32 -35.30
N TYR A 179 21.54 -5.48 -34.75
CA TYR A 179 20.61 -6.52 -34.27
C TYR A 179 19.71 -6.05 -33.12
N LEU A 180 20.10 -4.99 -32.39
CA LEU A 180 19.23 -4.33 -31.41
C LEU A 180 17.87 -3.91 -32.00
N ARG A 181 17.77 -3.76 -33.33
CA ARG A 181 16.51 -3.44 -34.02
C ARG A 181 15.50 -4.57 -34.02
N GLU A 182 15.91 -5.82 -33.85
CA GLU A 182 15.05 -7.02 -33.87
C GLU A 182 14.35 -7.26 -32.52
N LEU A 183 14.88 -6.65 -31.43
CA LEU A 183 14.17 -6.49 -30.16
C LEU A 183 12.87 -5.67 -30.32
N CYS A 184 12.71 -4.93 -31.42
CA CYS A 184 11.61 -3.99 -31.68
C CYS A 184 10.86 -4.33 -32.98
N VAL A 185 9.58 -3.97 -33.04
CA VAL A 185 8.80 -4.06 -34.29
C VAL A 185 9.06 -2.79 -35.14
N GLY A 186 9.24 -2.98 -36.45
CA GLY A 186 9.44 -1.87 -37.38
C GLY A 186 10.86 -1.28 -37.42
N GLY A 187 11.88 -2.02 -36.98
CA GLY A 187 13.30 -1.73 -37.27
C GLY A 187 13.90 -0.52 -36.54
N LYS A 188 13.27 -0.04 -35.48
CA LYS A 188 13.83 0.98 -34.55
C LYS A 188 14.71 0.29 -33.51
N LYS A 189 15.65 1.02 -32.90
CA LYS A 189 16.31 0.55 -31.66
C LYS A 189 15.36 0.73 -30.46
N PRO A 190 15.54 -0.03 -29.36
CA PRO A 190 14.89 0.23 -28.08
C PRO A 190 15.12 1.67 -27.62
N SER A 191 14.13 2.24 -26.94
CA SER A 191 14.31 3.51 -26.22
C SER A 191 14.93 3.23 -24.86
N SER A 192 15.97 3.95 -24.47
CA SER A 192 16.43 3.93 -23.08
C SER A 192 15.73 4.99 -22.23
N LYS A 193 15.60 4.71 -20.94
CA LYS A 193 15.12 5.59 -19.89
C LYS A 193 16.09 5.49 -18.73
N SER A 194 16.49 6.62 -18.18
CA SER A 194 17.31 6.67 -16.97
C SER A 194 16.37 6.72 -15.76
N LEU A 195 16.30 5.65 -14.99
CA LEU A 195 15.49 5.58 -13.77
C LEU A 195 16.37 5.87 -12.55
N MET A 196 16.00 6.86 -11.74
CA MET A 196 16.71 7.14 -10.50
C MET A 196 16.20 6.24 -9.38
N ASN A 197 17.05 5.36 -8.85
CA ASN A 197 16.76 4.52 -7.70
C ASN A 197 16.60 5.42 -6.44
N PRO A 198 15.41 5.52 -5.83
CA PRO A 198 15.18 6.46 -4.71
C PRO A 198 16.01 6.13 -3.46
N LYS A 199 16.50 4.89 -3.33
CA LYS A 199 17.21 4.41 -2.13
C LYS A 199 18.70 4.74 -2.18
N THR A 200 19.30 4.72 -3.38
CA THR A 200 20.74 4.90 -3.60
C THR A 200 21.10 6.19 -4.35
N LYS A 201 20.10 6.88 -4.94
CA LYS A 201 20.26 8.01 -5.89
C LYS A 201 21.09 7.66 -7.15
N GLN A 202 21.35 6.38 -7.39
CA GLN A 202 22.00 5.92 -8.60
C GLN A 202 20.99 5.92 -9.74
N PHE A 203 21.47 6.23 -10.95
CA PHE A 203 20.68 6.15 -12.17
C PHE A 203 20.91 4.79 -12.82
N GLU A 204 19.87 3.97 -12.84
CA GLU A 204 19.84 2.70 -13.54
C GLU A 204 19.28 2.97 -14.94
N GLU A 205 20.09 2.78 -15.99
CA GLU A 205 19.57 2.80 -17.35
C GLU A 205 18.77 1.52 -17.60
N VAL A 206 17.54 1.69 -18.09
CA VAL A 206 16.59 0.64 -18.46
C VAL A 206 16.21 0.83 -19.92
N PHE A 207 16.13 -0.27 -20.66
CA PHE A 207 15.78 -0.28 -22.08
C PHE A 207 14.34 -0.78 -22.25
N SER A 208 13.54 -0.11 -23.08
CA SER A 208 12.20 -0.56 -23.46
C SER A 208 12.16 -0.79 -24.98
N PRO A 209 11.67 -1.96 -25.46
CA PRO A 209 11.45 -2.17 -26.88
C PRO A 209 10.37 -1.23 -27.43
N ILE A 210 10.32 -1.07 -28.77
CA ILE A 210 9.37 -0.21 -29.47
C ILE A 210 8.50 -1.08 -30.38
N GLY A 211 7.17 -0.96 -30.27
CA GLY A 211 6.21 -1.76 -31.04
C GLY A 211 6.07 -3.22 -30.57
N ARG A 212 6.88 -3.62 -29.60
CA ARG A 212 6.75 -4.79 -28.71
C ARG A 212 6.76 -4.23 -27.29
N VAL A 213 6.07 -4.84 -26.33
CA VAL A 213 6.04 -4.37 -24.94
C VAL A 213 6.82 -5.33 -24.04
N HIS A 214 7.58 -4.81 -23.09
CA HIS A 214 8.20 -5.59 -22.02
C HIS A 214 7.41 -5.36 -20.72
N LEU A 215 6.94 -6.45 -20.11
CA LEU A 215 6.30 -6.43 -18.80
C LEU A 215 7.06 -7.37 -17.86
N ASP A 216 7.87 -6.83 -16.95
CA ASP A 216 8.52 -7.63 -15.92
C ASP A 216 7.47 -8.22 -14.97
N TYR A 217 7.45 -9.55 -14.89
CA TYR A 217 6.40 -10.25 -14.17
C TYR A 217 6.50 -10.05 -12.65
N MET A 218 7.70 -9.84 -12.12
CA MET A 218 7.89 -9.49 -10.71
C MET A 218 7.29 -8.10 -10.41
N ASN A 219 7.38 -7.16 -11.35
CA ASN A 219 6.80 -5.82 -11.21
C ASN A 219 5.27 -5.84 -11.36
N LEU A 220 4.71 -6.67 -12.26
CA LEU A 220 3.27 -6.94 -12.30
C LEU A 220 2.78 -7.56 -10.98
N TYR A 221 3.48 -8.57 -10.47
CA TYR A 221 3.14 -9.24 -9.22
C TYR A 221 3.12 -8.25 -8.04
N LYS A 222 4.22 -7.51 -7.82
CA LYS A 222 4.31 -6.45 -6.79
C LYS A 222 3.22 -5.38 -6.90
N LYS A 223 2.76 -5.04 -8.11
CA LYS A 223 1.72 -4.05 -8.37
C LYS A 223 0.31 -4.53 -8.00
N TYR A 224 0.01 -5.80 -8.26
CA TYR A 224 -1.36 -6.33 -8.13
C TYR A 224 -1.59 -7.18 -6.87
N THR A 225 -0.54 -7.64 -6.17
CA THR A 225 -0.68 -8.32 -4.87
C THR A 225 -0.62 -7.35 -3.69
N TYR A 226 -1.66 -7.38 -2.84
CA TYR A 226 -1.77 -6.52 -1.63
C TYR A 226 -1.01 -7.04 -0.39
N ILE A 227 -0.19 -8.09 -0.53
CA ILE A 227 0.54 -8.73 0.57
C ILE A 227 2.02 -8.69 0.22
N GLU A 228 2.84 -8.00 1.02
CA GLU A 228 4.29 -8.03 0.82
C GLU A 228 4.87 -9.38 1.28
N LEU A 229 5.56 -10.08 0.38
CA LEU A 229 6.07 -11.43 0.68
C LEU A 229 7.35 -11.41 1.53
N PRO A 230 7.62 -12.50 2.28
CA PRO A 230 8.91 -12.72 2.92
C PRO A 230 10.09 -12.73 1.93
N THR A 231 9.89 -13.13 0.67
CA THR A 231 10.86 -12.88 -0.42
C THR A 231 10.16 -12.93 -1.78
N TYR A 232 10.77 -12.29 -2.79
CA TYR A 232 10.33 -12.33 -4.19
C TYR A 232 11.29 -13.16 -5.08
N LYS A 233 12.09 -14.07 -4.49
CA LYS A 233 12.72 -15.16 -5.25
C LYS A 233 11.64 -16.00 -5.94
N LEU A 234 11.81 -16.32 -7.22
CA LEU A 234 10.82 -17.06 -8.02
C LEU A 234 10.40 -18.39 -7.37
N ASP A 235 11.32 -19.14 -6.77
CA ASP A 235 11.02 -20.37 -6.02
C ASP A 235 9.97 -20.17 -4.92
N HIS A 236 10.11 -19.08 -4.14
CA HIS A 236 9.25 -18.80 -3.00
C HIS A 236 7.86 -18.34 -3.44
N VAL A 237 7.76 -17.61 -4.54
CA VAL A 237 6.47 -17.20 -5.11
C VAL A 237 5.78 -18.39 -5.77
N ALA A 238 6.51 -19.20 -6.53
CA ALA A 238 6.02 -20.47 -7.07
C ALA A 238 5.48 -21.38 -5.96
N TYR A 239 6.18 -21.49 -4.83
CA TYR A 239 5.73 -22.30 -3.71
C TYR A 239 4.48 -21.72 -3.03
N ILE A 240 4.41 -20.41 -2.80
CA ILE A 240 3.25 -19.77 -2.16
C ILE A 240 1.99 -19.84 -3.05
N GLU A 241 2.16 -19.78 -4.37
CA GLU A 241 1.04 -19.61 -5.31
C GLU A 241 0.65 -20.89 -6.06
N LEU A 242 1.56 -21.87 -6.16
CA LEU A 242 1.39 -23.11 -6.94
C LEU A 242 1.70 -24.40 -6.14
N ASP A 243 2.28 -24.29 -4.93
CA ASP A 243 2.94 -25.41 -4.20
C ASP A 243 4.11 -26.06 -4.97
N GLU A 244 4.69 -25.34 -5.95
CA GLU A 244 5.79 -25.82 -6.79
C GLU A 244 7.16 -25.21 -6.40
N ARG A 245 8.24 -25.89 -6.77
CA ARG A 245 9.63 -25.47 -6.52
C ARG A 245 10.44 -25.37 -7.83
N LYS A 246 11.57 -24.66 -7.75
CA LYS A 246 12.68 -24.80 -8.69
C LYS A 246 13.33 -26.19 -8.60
N VAL A 247 14.16 -26.54 -9.58
CA VAL A 247 14.94 -27.79 -9.56
C VAL A 247 16.10 -27.66 -8.55
N GLU A 248 16.05 -28.37 -7.42
CA GLU A 248 17.15 -28.39 -6.44
C GLU A 248 18.41 -29.05 -7.00
N TYR A 249 19.58 -28.43 -6.84
CA TYR A 249 20.90 -29.02 -7.14
C TYR A 249 21.96 -28.69 -6.07
N PRO A 250 23.00 -29.53 -5.93
CA PRO A 250 24.18 -29.22 -5.13
C PRO A 250 25.21 -28.40 -5.93
N GLY A 251 25.97 -27.55 -5.24
CA GLY A 251 27.05 -26.77 -5.86
C GLY A 251 26.58 -25.50 -6.56
N THR A 252 27.44 -24.93 -7.42
CA THR A 252 27.12 -23.74 -8.22
C THR A 252 26.42 -24.10 -9.53
N LEU A 253 25.75 -23.12 -10.16
CA LEU A 253 25.15 -23.32 -11.49
C LEU A 253 26.21 -23.68 -12.56
N ASP A 254 27.42 -23.14 -12.45
CA ASP A 254 28.56 -23.49 -13.31
C ASP A 254 29.01 -24.94 -13.11
N GLN A 255 28.98 -25.45 -11.87
CA GLN A 255 29.22 -26.86 -11.58
C GLN A 255 28.08 -27.72 -12.16
N LEU A 256 26.82 -27.28 -12.08
CA LEU A 256 25.69 -27.96 -12.71
C LEU A 256 25.86 -28.07 -14.22
N TYR A 257 26.12 -26.95 -14.90
CA TYR A 257 26.38 -26.88 -16.34
C TYR A 257 27.51 -27.82 -16.79
N LYS A 258 28.62 -27.88 -16.02
CA LYS A 258 29.80 -28.71 -16.35
C LYS A 258 29.70 -30.18 -15.94
N GLN A 259 28.82 -30.56 -15.00
CA GLN A 259 28.79 -31.91 -14.40
C GLN A 259 27.47 -32.67 -14.62
N ASP A 260 26.34 -31.97 -14.78
CA ASP A 260 25.00 -32.53 -14.98
C ASP A 260 24.19 -31.61 -15.92
N PHE A 261 24.60 -31.61 -17.19
CA PHE A 261 24.00 -30.75 -18.23
C PHE A 261 22.50 -31.04 -18.45
N GLU A 262 22.06 -32.30 -18.30
CA GLU A 262 20.63 -32.63 -18.37
C GLU A 262 19.82 -31.87 -17.32
N LYS A 263 20.33 -31.79 -16.09
CA LYS A 263 19.67 -31.07 -15.00
C LYS A 263 19.78 -29.55 -15.12
N PHE A 264 20.87 -29.05 -15.70
CA PHE A 264 21.01 -27.63 -16.09
C PHE A 264 19.92 -27.21 -17.07
N VAL A 265 19.73 -27.96 -18.18
CA VAL A 265 18.68 -27.69 -19.18
C VAL A 265 17.29 -27.67 -18.53
N ARG A 266 17.01 -28.63 -17.65
CA ARG A 266 15.74 -28.72 -16.91
C ARG A 266 15.50 -27.55 -15.94
N TYR A 267 16.55 -26.97 -15.37
CA TYR A 267 16.44 -25.85 -14.43
C TYR A 267 15.95 -24.56 -15.14
N ASN A 268 16.62 -24.11 -16.20
CA ASN A 268 16.25 -22.90 -16.95
C ASN A 268 14.90 -23.04 -17.69
N ILE A 269 14.56 -24.26 -18.16
CA ILE A 269 13.19 -24.61 -18.62
C ILE A 269 12.16 -24.44 -17.48
N LYS A 270 12.42 -25.01 -16.30
CA LYS A 270 11.48 -24.97 -15.17
C LYS A 270 11.23 -23.53 -14.73
N ASP A 271 12.26 -22.71 -14.67
CA ASP A 271 12.16 -21.32 -14.24
C ASP A 271 11.29 -20.49 -15.18
N THR A 272 11.51 -20.58 -16.49
CA THR A 272 10.62 -19.95 -17.49
C THR A 272 9.17 -20.45 -17.35
N TYR A 273 8.95 -21.75 -17.14
CA TYR A 273 7.60 -22.30 -16.99
C TYR A 273 6.91 -21.87 -15.67
N LEU A 274 7.66 -21.65 -14.60
CA LEU A 274 7.11 -21.14 -13.34
C LEU A 274 6.52 -19.73 -13.50
N VAL A 275 7.19 -18.83 -14.23
CA VAL A 275 6.62 -17.48 -14.50
C VAL A 275 5.31 -17.58 -15.27
N LYS A 276 5.26 -18.42 -16.31
CA LYS A 276 4.05 -18.73 -17.08
C LYS A 276 2.93 -19.27 -16.18
N ARG A 277 3.22 -20.24 -15.31
CA ARG A 277 2.23 -20.85 -14.40
C ARG A 277 1.70 -19.86 -13.35
N ILE A 278 2.52 -18.91 -12.88
CA ILE A 278 2.02 -17.82 -12.02
C ILE A 278 1.05 -16.91 -12.79
N ASP A 279 1.26 -16.64 -14.08
CA ASP A 279 0.27 -15.90 -14.88
C ASP A 279 -0.97 -16.73 -15.26
N ASP A 280 -0.89 -18.07 -15.28
CA ASP A 280 -2.08 -18.90 -15.41
C ASP A 280 -3.04 -18.82 -14.20
N GLU A 281 -2.51 -18.63 -12.99
CA GLU A 281 -3.33 -18.39 -11.80
C GLU A 281 -3.66 -16.91 -11.55
N LYS A 282 -2.74 -15.98 -11.84
CA LYS A 282 -2.92 -14.55 -11.52
C LYS A 282 -3.48 -13.71 -12.65
N LYS A 283 -3.23 -14.08 -13.91
CA LYS A 283 -3.73 -13.40 -15.12
C LYS A 283 -3.45 -11.89 -15.09
N PHE A 284 -2.26 -11.49 -14.64
CA PHE A 284 -1.87 -10.09 -14.53
C PHE A 284 -1.55 -9.46 -15.89
N ILE A 285 -1.10 -10.24 -16.88
CA ILE A 285 -0.96 -9.75 -18.25
C ILE A 285 -2.35 -9.50 -18.86
N ASP A 286 -3.32 -10.40 -18.68
CA ASP A 286 -4.71 -10.20 -19.12
C ASP A 286 -5.39 -9.01 -18.42
N LEU A 287 -5.14 -8.79 -17.13
CA LEU A 287 -5.62 -7.62 -16.40
C LEU A 287 -4.99 -6.31 -16.93
N THR A 288 -3.70 -6.34 -17.26
CA THR A 288 -2.97 -5.21 -17.87
C THR A 288 -3.54 -4.88 -19.26
N ASN A 289 -3.75 -5.91 -20.09
CA ASN A 289 -4.40 -5.84 -21.40
C ASN A 289 -5.79 -5.20 -21.30
N LEU A 290 -6.64 -5.77 -20.45
CA LEU A 290 -7.99 -5.28 -20.20
C LEU A 290 -8.02 -3.83 -19.69
N LEU A 291 -7.08 -3.43 -18.82
CA LEU A 291 -6.97 -2.04 -18.35
C LEU A 291 -6.46 -1.07 -19.43
N ALA A 292 -5.61 -1.52 -20.35
CA ALA A 292 -5.12 -0.67 -21.44
C ALA A 292 -6.23 -0.41 -22.47
N HIS A 293 -6.86 -1.48 -22.95
CA HIS A 293 -7.84 -1.43 -24.03
C HIS A 293 -9.16 -0.75 -23.60
N ASN A 294 -9.68 -1.01 -22.39
CA ASN A 294 -10.87 -0.33 -21.85
C ASN A 294 -10.75 1.20 -21.75
N ASN A 295 -9.52 1.74 -21.76
CA ASN A 295 -9.25 3.18 -21.52
C ASN A 295 -8.51 3.85 -22.70
N GLY A 296 -8.21 3.14 -23.79
CA GLY A 296 -7.55 3.70 -24.98
C GLY A 296 -6.07 4.07 -24.80
N VAL A 297 -5.37 3.41 -23.88
CA VAL A 297 -3.95 3.65 -23.56
C VAL A 297 -3.05 2.47 -23.95
N LEU A 298 -1.73 2.67 -23.93
CA LEU A 298 -0.75 1.60 -24.16
C LEU A 298 -0.57 0.73 -22.90
N LEU A 299 -0.17 -0.53 -23.06
CA LEU A 299 -0.01 -1.52 -21.98
C LEU A 299 0.85 -1.00 -20.82
N GLU A 300 2.01 -0.40 -21.10
CA GLU A 300 2.91 0.14 -20.08
C GLU A 300 2.34 1.36 -19.35
N THR A 301 1.33 2.03 -19.91
CA THR A 301 0.62 3.14 -19.24
C THR A 301 -0.15 2.64 -18.01
N THR A 302 -0.59 1.38 -18.01
CA THR A 302 -1.39 0.81 -16.91
C THR A 302 -0.59 0.54 -15.64
N LEU A 303 0.75 0.59 -15.72
CA LEU A 303 1.63 0.54 -14.55
C LEU A 303 1.41 1.76 -13.65
N GLY A 304 1.06 2.93 -14.21
CA GLY A 304 0.56 4.09 -13.47
C GLY A 304 -0.98 4.20 -13.47
N THR A 305 -1.54 5.09 -12.64
CA THR A 305 -3.01 5.32 -12.53
C THR A 305 -3.49 6.60 -13.21
N VAL A 306 -2.68 7.66 -13.19
CA VAL A 306 -3.07 9.00 -13.70
C VAL A 306 -3.33 8.97 -15.22
N GLY A 307 -2.45 8.32 -15.99
CA GLY A 307 -2.58 8.23 -17.45
C GLY A 307 -3.84 7.47 -17.92
N ILE A 308 -4.22 6.40 -17.21
CA ILE A 308 -5.47 5.67 -17.44
C ILE A 308 -6.67 6.59 -17.22
N THR A 309 -6.70 7.28 -16.06
CA THR A 309 -7.83 8.11 -15.65
C THR A 309 -8.02 9.31 -16.56
N GLU A 310 -6.93 10.02 -16.90
CA GLU A 310 -6.99 11.17 -17.80
C GLU A 310 -7.55 10.78 -19.17
N GLN A 311 -7.05 9.69 -19.78
CA GLN A 311 -7.56 9.26 -21.09
C GLN A 311 -9.01 8.77 -21.02
N ALA A 312 -9.43 8.16 -19.91
CA ALA A 312 -10.82 7.76 -19.73
C ALA A 312 -11.80 8.95 -19.70
N ILE A 313 -11.44 10.04 -19.01
CA ILE A 313 -12.27 11.27 -18.95
C ILE A 313 -12.27 11.97 -20.32
N ILE A 314 -11.11 12.02 -21.00
CA ILE A 314 -11.01 12.53 -22.37
C ILE A 314 -11.94 11.74 -23.31
N ASN A 315 -11.88 10.41 -23.25
CA ASN A 315 -12.71 9.55 -24.08
C ASN A 315 -14.20 9.71 -23.78
N GLN A 316 -14.59 9.95 -22.51
CA GLN A 316 -15.97 10.25 -22.15
C GLN A 316 -16.50 11.49 -22.90
N GLY A 317 -15.78 12.62 -22.86
CA GLY A 317 -16.22 13.85 -23.52
C GLY A 317 -16.08 13.84 -25.05
N HIS A 318 -15.19 13.02 -25.62
CA HIS A 318 -15.05 12.90 -27.07
C HIS A 318 -16.07 11.97 -27.73
N TYR A 319 -16.48 10.89 -27.07
CA TYR A 319 -17.20 9.79 -27.72
C TYR A 319 -18.45 9.30 -26.96
N PHE A 320 -18.68 9.75 -25.73
CA PHE A 320 -19.81 9.34 -24.88
C PHE A 320 -20.59 10.55 -24.30
N SER A 321 -20.49 11.69 -24.98
CA SER A 321 -21.27 12.92 -24.77
C SER A 321 -22.04 13.27 -26.04
N ASP A 322 -23.11 14.08 -25.93
CA ASP A 322 -23.96 14.45 -27.08
C ASP A 322 -23.25 15.30 -28.16
N GLU A 323 -22.13 15.95 -27.80
CA GLU A 323 -21.24 16.72 -28.66
C GLU A 323 -19.77 16.37 -28.33
N GLU A 324 -18.84 16.46 -29.31
CA GLU A 324 -17.39 16.25 -29.05
C GLU A 324 -16.83 17.43 -28.23
N LEU A 325 -16.64 17.24 -26.92
CA LEU A 325 -16.13 18.24 -26.00
C LEU A 325 -14.59 18.31 -26.03
N ILE A 326 -14.04 19.50 -26.28
CA ILE A 326 -12.60 19.72 -26.37
C ILE A 326 -12.01 20.15 -25.01
N PHE A 327 -10.93 19.48 -24.61
CA PHE A 327 -10.38 19.60 -23.25
C PHE A 327 -9.26 20.65 -23.13
N PRO A 328 -9.16 21.38 -21.99
CA PRO A 328 -8.02 22.25 -21.73
C PRO A 328 -6.71 21.47 -21.77
N SER A 329 -5.63 22.15 -22.13
CA SER A 329 -4.28 21.58 -21.99
C SER A 329 -3.93 21.43 -20.50
N LYS A 330 -3.05 20.49 -20.14
CA LYS A 330 -2.66 20.29 -18.73
C LYS A 330 -2.28 21.62 -18.06
N PRO A 331 -2.74 21.87 -16.82
CA PRO A 331 -2.34 23.07 -16.10
C PRO A 331 -0.82 23.08 -15.91
N LYS A 332 -0.24 24.29 -15.87
CA LYS A 332 1.11 24.44 -15.31
C LYS A 332 0.99 24.11 -13.83
N LYS A 333 1.84 23.22 -13.32
CA LYS A 333 1.93 22.94 -11.89
C LYS A 333 2.17 24.26 -11.15
N ASP A 334 1.27 24.64 -10.26
CA ASP A 334 1.56 25.69 -9.29
C ASP A 334 2.39 25.06 -8.14
N GLU A 335 3.47 25.75 -7.77
CA GLU A 335 4.39 25.31 -6.71
C GLU A 335 4.06 25.94 -5.35
N ASN A 336 3.05 26.81 -5.31
CA ASN A 336 2.60 27.56 -4.13
C ASN A 336 1.21 27.11 -3.62
N GLU A 337 0.57 26.16 -4.31
CA GLU A 337 -0.80 25.72 -4.04
C GLU A 337 -0.91 24.96 -2.71
N SER A 338 -1.88 25.38 -1.87
CA SER A 338 -2.20 24.73 -0.60
C SER A 338 -3.16 23.55 -0.79
N GLY A 339 -3.23 22.65 0.21
CA GLY A 339 -3.69 21.29 -0.05
C GLY A 339 -5.16 21.00 0.23
N ALA A 340 -5.62 19.82 -0.19
CA ALA A 340 -6.98 19.34 0.07
C ALA A 340 -7.07 18.57 1.40
N ALA A 341 -8.00 18.95 2.28
CA ALA A 341 -8.21 18.36 3.60
C ALA A 341 -8.14 16.82 3.64
N GLY A 342 -7.57 16.26 4.71
CA GLY A 342 -7.47 14.81 4.94
C GLY A 342 -8.74 14.19 5.53
N ALA A 343 -8.79 12.86 5.61
CA ALA A 343 -9.93 12.13 6.16
C ALA A 343 -10.00 12.21 7.71
N PHE A 344 -11.14 11.82 8.32
CA PHE A 344 -11.45 12.08 9.73
C PHE A 344 -11.14 10.91 10.70
N VAL A 345 -10.54 11.24 11.85
CA VAL A 345 -10.28 10.33 12.97
C VAL A 345 -11.39 10.35 14.03
N SER A 346 -11.83 9.18 14.51
CA SER A 346 -12.31 9.06 15.91
C SER A 346 -11.44 8.04 16.67
N PRO A 347 -10.89 8.37 17.85
CA PRO A 347 -10.12 7.41 18.65
C PRO A 347 -10.98 6.20 19.07
N PRO A 348 -10.38 5.01 19.27
CA PRO A 348 -11.14 3.83 19.68
C PRO A 348 -11.48 3.85 21.16
N LYS A 349 -12.64 3.31 21.52
CA LYS A 349 -12.98 2.89 22.89
C LYS A 349 -12.21 1.60 23.24
N VAL A 350 -10.93 1.77 23.56
CA VAL A 350 -9.93 0.73 23.88
C VAL A 350 -10.46 -0.34 24.85
N GLY A 351 -10.01 -1.58 24.67
CA GLY A 351 -10.45 -2.77 25.42
C GLY A 351 -11.13 -3.80 24.54
N ILE A 352 -11.70 -4.85 25.14
CA ILE A 352 -12.69 -5.70 24.48
C ILE A 352 -14.03 -4.96 24.41
N ARG A 353 -14.73 -5.13 23.30
CA ARG A 353 -16.07 -4.61 23.02
C ARG A 353 -16.93 -5.74 22.46
N LYS A 354 -18.14 -5.90 22.99
CA LYS A 354 -19.10 -6.94 22.57
C LYS A 354 -20.02 -6.40 21.46
N LEU A 355 -20.41 -7.27 20.53
CA LEU A 355 -21.31 -6.98 19.40
C LEU A 355 -20.93 -5.69 18.63
N VAL A 356 -19.77 -5.69 17.98
CA VAL A 356 -19.29 -4.53 17.21
C VAL A 356 -19.52 -4.73 15.73
N ALA A 357 -20.21 -3.79 15.09
CA ALA A 357 -20.38 -3.73 13.64
C ALA A 357 -19.51 -2.64 13.02
N GLY A 358 -19.01 -2.89 11.81
CA GLY A 358 -18.47 -1.86 10.93
C GLY A 358 -19.51 -1.43 9.90
N ASN A 359 -19.79 -0.13 9.83
CA ASN A 359 -20.65 0.47 8.81
C ASN A 359 -19.77 1.27 7.84
N ASP A 360 -19.78 0.89 6.56
CA ASP A 360 -18.95 1.51 5.52
C ASP A 360 -19.79 2.23 4.48
N ILE A 361 -19.23 3.27 3.85
CA ILE A 361 -19.90 4.09 2.85
C ILE A 361 -19.39 3.68 1.46
N ASN A 362 -20.30 3.14 0.66
CA ASN A 362 -20.03 2.57 -0.66
C ASN A 362 -19.30 3.56 -1.57
N SER A 363 -17.98 3.39 -1.69
CA SER A 363 -17.11 4.24 -2.51
C SER A 363 -17.23 5.74 -2.19
N LEU A 364 -17.12 6.12 -0.90
CA LEU A 364 -17.31 7.48 -0.38
C LEU A 364 -16.96 8.61 -1.36
N TYR A 365 -15.73 8.68 -1.85
CA TYR A 365 -15.26 9.78 -2.71
C TYR A 365 -15.88 9.78 -4.13
N PRO A 366 -15.83 8.68 -4.94
CA PRO A 366 -16.60 8.59 -6.18
C PRO A 366 -18.11 8.88 -6.04
N SER A 367 -18.74 8.42 -4.95
CA SER A 367 -20.16 8.66 -4.69
C SER A 367 -20.43 10.13 -4.34
N THR A 368 -19.54 10.79 -3.60
CA THR A 368 -19.56 12.23 -3.31
C THR A 368 -19.41 13.09 -4.57
N ILE A 369 -18.44 12.76 -5.43
CA ILE A 369 -18.23 13.42 -6.73
C ILE A 369 -19.49 13.36 -7.59
N ARG A 370 -20.16 12.20 -7.64
CA ARG A 370 -21.42 12.05 -8.38
C ARG A 370 -22.59 12.79 -7.75
N ALA A 371 -22.76 12.73 -6.43
CA ALA A 371 -23.88 13.35 -5.72
C ALA A 371 -23.90 14.89 -5.86
N LEU A 372 -22.71 15.52 -5.93
CA LEU A 372 -22.52 16.96 -6.13
C LEU A 372 -22.15 17.34 -7.57
N ASN A 373 -22.33 16.42 -8.53
CA ASN A 373 -22.05 16.63 -9.95
C ASN A 373 -20.66 17.27 -10.24
N MET A 374 -19.63 16.96 -9.44
CA MET A 374 -18.36 17.69 -9.45
C MET A 374 -17.55 17.42 -10.73
N SER A 375 -17.34 18.45 -11.54
CA SER A 375 -16.49 18.43 -12.73
C SER A 375 -16.00 19.85 -13.04
N PRO A 376 -14.85 20.06 -13.70
CA PRO A 376 -14.32 21.42 -13.96
C PRO A 376 -15.28 22.34 -14.72
N GLU A 377 -16.16 21.77 -15.56
CA GLU A 377 -17.15 22.48 -16.36
C GLU A 377 -18.52 22.67 -15.69
N THR A 378 -18.82 21.94 -14.62
CA THR A 378 -20.04 22.16 -13.82
C THR A 378 -19.82 23.20 -12.71
N LEU A 379 -18.57 23.57 -12.45
CA LEU A 379 -18.16 24.50 -11.40
C LEU A 379 -18.56 25.94 -11.72
N ILE A 380 -19.53 26.47 -10.97
CA ILE A 380 -20.09 27.83 -11.12
C ILE A 380 -19.28 28.86 -10.34
N GLY A 381 -18.80 28.51 -9.15
CA GLY A 381 -18.06 29.42 -8.29
C GLY A 381 -17.73 28.84 -6.92
N HIS A 382 -17.17 29.68 -6.07
CA HIS A 382 -16.71 29.33 -4.74
C HIS A 382 -17.08 30.45 -3.77
N ILE A 383 -17.66 30.10 -2.62
CA ILE A 383 -17.63 31.02 -1.47
C ILE A 383 -16.16 31.10 -1.08
N ASN A 384 -15.57 32.29 -1.25
CA ASN A 384 -14.21 32.60 -0.83
C ASN A 384 -14.04 32.10 0.61
N SER A 385 -13.04 31.26 0.81
CA SER A 385 -12.80 30.58 2.07
C SER A 385 -11.68 31.23 2.88
N ASP A 386 -11.47 32.56 2.74
CA ASP A 386 -10.40 33.29 3.44
C ASP A 386 -10.50 33.17 4.96
N GLU A 387 -11.67 33.06 5.58
CA GLU A 387 -11.77 32.90 7.05
C GLU A 387 -11.37 31.49 7.47
N THR A 388 -11.74 30.46 6.71
CA THR A 388 -11.31 29.08 6.96
C THR A 388 -9.85 28.85 6.58
N GLU A 389 -9.38 29.34 5.43
CA GLU A 389 -7.98 29.19 5.02
C GLU A 389 -7.09 30.03 5.93
N ASN A 390 -7.43 31.28 6.27
CA ASN A 390 -6.69 32.00 7.31
C ASN A 390 -6.80 31.30 8.65
N HIS A 391 -7.94 30.75 9.09
CA HIS A 391 -7.97 30.00 10.35
C HIS A 391 -7.08 28.74 10.29
N ILE A 392 -7.16 27.94 9.22
CA ILE A 392 -6.34 26.74 9.00
C ILE A 392 -4.84 27.09 8.85
N ILE A 393 -4.50 28.27 8.32
CA ILE A 393 -3.13 28.77 8.12
C ILE A 393 -2.58 29.46 9.37
N GLU A 394 -3.33 30.35 10.01
CA GLU A 394 -3.07 30.88 11.36
C GLU A 394 -2.80 29.71 12.29
N LYS A 395 -3.68 28.70 12.26
CA LYS A 395 -3.48 27.43 12.92
C LYS A 395 -2.11 26.85 12.58
N VAL A 396 -1.93 26.37 11.35
CA VAL A 396 -0.68 25.79 10.81
C VAL A 396 0.58 26.57 11.22
N ASN A 397 0.52 27.89 11.35
CA ASN A 397 1.61 28.78 11.78
C ASN A 397 1.80 28.89 13.31
N SER A 398 0.74 28.74 14.12
CA SER A 398 0.82 28.75 15.59
C SER A 398 1.08 27.37 16.22
N GLY A 399 0.55 26.25 15.67
CA GLY A 399 1.11 24.89 15.81
C GLY A 399 0.58 23.93 16.90
N GLU A 400 -0.70 23.53 16.87
CA GLU A 400 -1.42 22.32 17.44
C GLU A 400 -2.02 21.46 16.31
N ALA A 401 -1.70 21.77 15.07
CA ALA A 401 -1.80 20.87 13.94
C ALA A 401 -0.43 20.86 13.24
N GLU A 402 0.26 19.71 13.15
CA GLU A 402 1.60 19.58 12.56
C GLU A 402 1.45 19.74 11.02
N SER A 403 0.29 20.22 10.54
CA SER A 403 -0.31 19.80 9.29
C SER A 403 -1.60 20.54 8.97
N PHE A 404 -1.74 21.00 7.73
CA PHE A 404 -3.03 21.48 7.21
C PHE A 404 -4.13 20.41 7.32
N ALA A 405 -3.84 19.14 6.98
CA ALA A 405 -4.77 18.02 7.12
C ALA A 405 -5.12 17.63 8.57
N GLU A 406 -4.38 18.16 9.54
CA GLU A 406 -4.59 17.99 10.98
C GLU A 406 -5.37 19.17 11.56
N ALA A 407 -5.11 20.40 11.10
CA ALA A 407 -5.86 21.61 11.45
C ALA A 407 -7.34 21.46 11.07
N TRP A 408 -7.58 20.68 10.02
CA TRP A 408 -8.87 20.23 9.55
C TRP A 408 -9.60 19.22 10.46
N GLN A 409 -8.95 18.49 11.38
CA GLN A 409 -9.52 17.30 12.04
C GLN A 409 -10.82 17.48 12.82
N PRO A 410 -11.09 18.58 13.54
CA PRO A 410 -12.39 18.78 14.19
C PRO A 410 -13.47 19.34 13.25
N PHE A 411 -13.08 19.89 12.09
CA PHE A 411 -13.99 20.56 11.16
C PHE A 411 -14.50 19.63 10.08
N PHE A 412 -15.76 19.76 9.66
CA PHE A 412 -16.39 18.87 8.67
C PHE A 412 -16.82 19.59 7.39
N ASN A 413 -16.47 20.88 7.31
CA ASN A 413 -16.79 21.85 6.27
C ASN A 413 -16.01 23.14 6.55
N THR A 414 -16.00 24.08 5.61
CA THR A 414 -15.53 25.46 5.85
C THR A 414 -16.50 26.22 6.78
N PHE A 415 -16.02 27.29 7.42
CA PHE A 415 -16.80 28.19 8.27
C PHE A 415 -17.80 29.02 7.46
N GLU A 416 -17.39 29.50 6.28
CA GLU A 416 -18.24 30.29 5.38
C GLU A 416 -19.35 29.42 4.79
N PHE A 417 -19.09 28.12 4.58
CA PHE A 417 -20.13 27.15 4.29
C PHE A 417 -21.13 27.05 5.46
N ASP A 418 -20.69 26.93 6.72
CA ASP A 418 -21.63 26.89 7.85
C ASP A 418 -22.37 28.24 8.04
N LYS A 419 -21.75 29.39 7.74
CA LYS A 419 -22.44 30.70 7.75
C LYS A 419 -23.55 30.76 6.70
N VAL A 420 -23.28 30.31 5.47
CA VAL A 420 -24.30 30.21 4.40
C VAL A 420 -25.35 29.14 4.71
N TYR A 421 -24.95 27.98 5.24
CA TYR A 421 -25.89 26.92 5.61
C TYR A 421 -26.85 27.35 6.72
N ASN A 422 -26.32 27.97 7.78
CA ASN A 422 -27.14 28.49 8.88
C ASN A 422 -27.91 29.77 8.49
N GLY A 423 -27.45 30.50 7.47
CA GLY A 423 -28.07 31.73 6.98
C GLY A 423 -27.85 32.92 7.92
N THR A 424 -26.60 33.18 8.30
CA THR A 424 -26.28 34.30 9.22
C THR A 424 -26.34 35.67 8.53
N ASP A 425 -26.39 36.73 9.34
CA ASP A 425 -26.29 38.13 8.90
C ASP A 425 -24.84 38.58 8.56
N GLU A 426 -23.85 37.67 8.67
CA GLU A 426 -22.45 37.97 8.40
C GLU A 426 -22.19 38.02 6.88
N ASP A 427 -21.43 39.01 6.41
CA ASP A 427 -21.02 39.08 5.01
C ASP A 427 -20.05 37.96 4.64
N VAL A 428 -20.34 37.26 3.53
CA VAL A 428 -19.41 36.35 2.86
C VAL A 428 -19.22 36.79 1.40
N THR A 429 -18.11 36.39 0.77
CA THR A 429 -17.84 36.69 -0.64
C THR A 429 -17.98 35.45 -1.50
N PHE A 430 -18.76 35.53 -2.58
CA PHE A 430 -18.86 34.49 -3.61
C PHE A 430 -18.13 34.95 -4.88
N GLU A 431 -17.23 34.11 -5.39
CA GLU A 431 -16.40 34.37 -6.56
C GLU A 431 -16.81 33.44 -7.72
N PHE A 432 -17.08 34.02 -8.90
CA PHE A 432 -17.54 33.25 -10.06
C PHE A 432 -16.37 32.57 -10.79
N ASN A 433 -16.54 31.29 -11.14
CA ASN A 433 -15.52 30.53 -11.85
C ASN A 433 -15.32 31.07 -13.27
N ARG A 434 -14.06 31.22 -13.71
CA ARG A 434 -13.66 31.82 -15.01
C ARG A 434 -14.05 33.30 -15.19
N SER A 435 -14.34 34.04 -14.11
CA SER A 435 -14.66 35.48 -14.13
C SER A 435 -13.90 36.22 -13.03
N ASP A 436 -13.66 37.53 -13.21
CA ASP A 436 -13.19 38.43 -12.14
C ASP A 436 -14.36 38.96 -11.27
N GLU A 437 -15.60 38.57 -11.59
CA GLU A 437 -16.80 38.99 -10.86
C GLU A 437 -16.94 38.28 -9.51
N LYS A 438 -17.36 39.05 -8.51
CA LYS A 438 -17.66 38.56 -7.16
C LYS A 438 -18.75 39.36 -6.47
N ILE A 439 -19.47 38.70 -5.56
CA ILE A 439 -20.57 39.25 -4.77
C ILE A 439 -20.21 39.11 -3.29
N THR A 440 -20.09 40.22 -2.58
CA THR A 440 -20.04 40.23 -1.10
C THR A 440 -21.41 40.61 -0.56
N ALA A 441 -22.01 39.75 0.26
CA ALA A 441 -23.35 39.95 0.84
C ALA A 441 -23.55 39.09 2.10
N PRO A 442 -24.56 39.40 2.94
CA PRO A 442 -24.90 38.58 4.10
C PRO A 442 -25.19 37.13 3.71
N ALA A 443 -24.72 36.19 4.53
CA ALA A 443 -24.71 34.77 4.20
C ALA A 443 -26.11 34.20 3.89
N TYR A 444 -27.18 34.74 4.50
CA TYR A 444 -28.56 34.37 4.12
C TYR A 444 -28.92 34.69 2.67
N LYS A 445 -28.37 35.74 2.04
CA LYS A 445 -28.63 36.07 0.63
C LYS A 445 -27.88 35.14 -0.33
N ILE A 446 -26.67 34.77 0.04
CA ILE A 446 -25.90 33.74 -0.67
C ILE A 446 -26.59 32.37 -0.51
N LYS A 447 -27.22 32.10 0.64
CA LYS A 447 -28.12 30.96 0.82
C LYS A 447 -29.34 31.02 -0.10
N GLU A 448 -30.05 32.14 -0.14
CA GLU A 448 -31.20 32.35 -1.04
C GLU A 448 -30.82 32.14 -2.51
N MET A 449 -29.63 32.59 -2.93
CA MET A 449 -29.11 32.38 -4.29
C MET A 449 -28.80 30.91 -4.61
N ILE A 450 -28.26 30.15 -3.66
CA ILE A 450 -27.76 28.77 -3.86
C ILE A 450 -28.83 27.70 -3.58
N TYR A 451 -29.73 27.95 -2.64
CA TYR A 451 -30.81 27.03 -2.23
C TYR A 451 -32.19 27.43 -2.79
N GLY A 452 -32.31 28.63 -3.37
CA GLY A 452 -33.51 29.06 -4.10
C GLY A 452 -33.60 28.53 -5.54
N ASP A 453 -32.54 27.89 -6.03
CA ASP A 453 -32.49 27.25 -7.34
C ASP A 453 -32.13 25.76 -7.19
N GLU A 454 -32.98 24.87 -7.72
CA GLU A 454 -32.75 23.42 -7.72
C GLU A 454 -31.64 22.97 -8.69
N ASN A 455 -31.14 23.88 -9.54
CA ASN A 455 -30.05 23.63 -10.48
C ASN A 455 -28.66 23.88 -9.89
N PHE A 456 -28.54 24.32 -8.64
CA PHE A 456 -27.26 24.40 -7.95
C PHE A 456 -27.11 23.33 -6.87
N SER A 457 -25.87 23.04 -6.52
CA SER A 457 -25.48 22.24 -5.36
C SER A 457 -24.19 22.79 -4.78
N ILE A 458 -23.98 22.62 -3.47
CA ILE A 458 -22.88 23.24 -2.73
C ILE A 458 -22.16 22.19 -1.90
N SER A 459 -20.85 22.07 -2.07
CA SER A 459 -20.03 21.17 -1.26
C SER A 459 -19.77 21.74 0.14
N ALA A 460 -19.36 20.87 1.06
CA ALA A 460 -18.82 21.26 2.37
C ALA A 460 -17.58 22.19 2.30
N ASN A 461 -17.03 22.44 1.11
CA ASN A 461 -15.96 23.41 0.86
C ASN A 461 -16.49 24.75 0.33
N GLY A 462 -17.78 25.07 0.48
CA GLY A 462 -18.40 26.28 -0.07
C GLY A 462 -18.34 26.37 -1.61
N THR A 463 -18.04 25.26 -2.30
CA THR A 463 -17.82 25.25 -3.76
C THR A 463 -19.11 24.83 -4.45
N VAL A 464 -19.56 25.60 -5.44
CA VAL A 464 -20.90 25.48 -6.04
C VAL A 464 -20.83 24.91 -7.45
N PHE A 465 -21.62 23.85 -7.68
CA PHE A 465 -21.71 23.13 -8.95
C PHE A 465 -23.13 23.18 -9.52
N SER A 466 -23.23 23.46 -10.82
CA SER A 466 -24.48 23.34 -11.59
C SER A 466 -24.89 21.87 -11.74
N ARG A 467 -26.20 21.65 -11.75
CA ARG A 467 -26.91 20.39 -11.98
C ARG A 467 -27.78 20.42 -13.25
N GLU A 468 -27.81 21.55 -13.99
CA GLU A 468 -28.53 21.68 -15.28
C GLU A 468 -28.11 20.59 -16.28
N LYS A 469 -26.83 20.19 -16.23
CA LYS A 469 -26.23 19.13 -17.06
C LYS A 469 -25.29 18.28 -16.22
N LYS A 470 -25.29 16.98 -16.45
CA LYS A 470 -24.37 16.04 -15.78
C LYS A 470 -22.94 16.24 -16.30
N GLY A 471 -22.00 16.43 -15.39
CA GLY A 471 -20.59 16.65 -15.73
C GLY A 471 -19.91 15.39 -16.29
N VAL A 472 -18.82 15.58 -17.03
CA VAL A 472 -18.10 14.50 -17.73
C VAL A 472 -17.47 13.49 -16.75
N ILE A 473 -16.98 13.95 -15.59
CA ILE A 473 -16.45 13.07 -14.54
C ILE A 473 -17.58 12.27 -13.85
N PRO A 474 -18.67 12.88 -13.36
CA PRO A 474 -19.86 12.17 -12.88
C PRO A 474 -20.45 11.16 -13.88
N ALA A 475 -20.50 11.52 -15.17
CA ALA A 475 -20.99 10.65 -16.24
C ALA A 475 -20.09 9.43 -16.47
N LEU A 476 -18.77 9.60 -16.49
CA LEU A 476 -17.81 8.49 -16.57
C LEU A 476 -17.97 7.54 -15.38
N LEU A 477 -18.03 8.08 -14.16
CA LEU A 477 -18.20 7.28 -12.94
C LEU A 477 -19.53 6.49 -12.97
N GLU A 478 -20.63 7.15 -13.33
CA GLU A 478 -21.94 6.52 -13.46
C GLU A 478 -21.96 5.40 -14.51
N ARG A 479 -21.34 5.63 -15.67
CA ARG A 479 -21.18 4.62 -16.71
C ARG A 479 -20.38 3.43 -16.19
N TRP A 480 -19.23 3.66 -15.54
CA TRP A 480 -18.43 2.59 -14.94
C TRP A 480 -19.16 1.81 -13.84
N TYR A 481 -19.99 2.47 -13.00
CA TYR A 481 -20.85 1.76 -12.04
C TYR A 481 -21.90 0.90 -12.73
N SER A 482 -22.53 1.39 -13.80
CA SER A 482 -23.54 0.67 -14.58
C SER A 482 -22.94 -0.54 -15.31
N GLU A 483 -21.80 -0.35 -15.98
CA GLU A 483 -21.01 -1.41 -16.62
C GLU A 483 -20.57 -2.47 -15.59
N ARG A 484 -19.97 -2.03 -14.46
CA ARG A 484 -19.52 -2.94 -13.40
C ARG A 484 -20.67 -3.76 -12.82
N LYS A 485 -21.84 -3.15 -12.58
CA LYS A 485 -23.02 -3.88 -12.07
C LYS A 485 -23.49 -4.97 -13.04
N LYS A 486 -23.47 -4.72 -14.36
CA LYS A 486 -23.77 -5.73 -15.39
C LYS A 486 -22.75 -6.88 -15.36
N MET A 487 -21.46 -6.55 -15.27
CA MET A 487 -20.37 -7.53 -15.18
C MET A 487 -20.46 -8.39 -13.91
N GLN A 488 -20.84 -7.80 -12.77
CA GLN A 488 -21.07 -8.54 -11.52
C GLN A 488 -22.25 -9.51 -11.64
N ALA A 489 -23.37 -9.10 -12.27
CA ALA A 489 -24.54 -9.97 -12.44
C ALA A 489 -24.25 -11.16 -13.39
N GLU A 490 -23.45 -10.96 -14.44
CA GLU A 490 -22.96 -12.08 -15.26
C GLU A 490 -21.97 -12.97 -14.47
N ALA A 491 -21.03 -12.39 -13.71
CA ALA A 491 -20.12 -13.18 -12.88
C ALA A 491 -20.87 -14.07 -11.87
N GLU A 492 -21.83 -13.52 -11.12
CA GLU A 492 -22.68 -14.25 -10.17
C GLU A 492 -23.48 -15.38 -10.85
N LYS A 493 -24.06 -15.12 -12.02
CA LYS A 493 -24.75 -16.12 -12.85
C LYS A 493 -23.82 -17.28 -13.25
N TRP A 494 -22.60 -16.98 -13.69
CA TRP A 494 -21.62 -18.00 -14.08
C TRP A 494 -20.98 -18.71 -12.89
N GLU A 495 -20.83 -18.05 -11.74
CA GLU A 495 -20.43 -18.66 -10.48
C GLU A 495 -21.46 -19.69 -10.01
N ASN A 496 -22.75 -19.33 -10.03
CA ASN A 496 -23.85 -20.24 -9.69
C ASN A 496 -23.89 -21.46 -10.62
N LEU A 497 -23.64 -21.29 -11.93
CA LEU A 497 -23.49 -22.42 -12.86
C LEU A 497 -22.25 -23.27 -12.55
N MET A 498 -21.09 -22.63 -12.33
CA MET A 498 -19.83 -23.31 -11.99
C MET A 498 -19.95 -24.14 -10.71
N VAL A 499 -20.64 -23.65 -9.69
CA VAL A 499 -20.83 -24.35 -8.41
C VAL A 499 -21.78 -25.54 -8.57
N ASN A 500 -22.94 -25.35 -9.20
CA ASN A 500 -24.01 -26.35 -9.25
C ASN A 500 -23.89 -27.36 -10.40
N GLU A 501 -23.12 -27.08 -11.46
CA GLU A 501 -22.94 -28.01 -12.57
C GLU A 501 -22.03 -29.20 -12.19
N THR A 502 -22.43 -30.38 -12.66
CA THR A 502 -21.80 -31.69 -12.43
C THR A 502 -21.15 -32.27 -13.68
N ASP A 503 -21.57 -31.80 -14.87
CA ASP A 503 -20.97 -32.10 -16.16
C ASP A 503 -19.57 -31.43 -16.28
N PRO A 504 -18.48 -32.17 -16.49
CA PRO A 504 -17.14 -31.57 -16.50
C PRO A 504 -16.90 -30.54 -17.61
N GLU A 505 -17.48 -30.73 -18.80
CA GLU A 505 -17.27 -29.83 -19.94
C GLU A 505 -18.00 -28.50 -19.70
N LYS A 506 -19.27 -28.57 -19.29
CA LYS A 506 -20.07 -27.38 -18.94
C LYS A 506 -19.53 -26.67 -17.71
N LYS A 507 -18.99 -27.41 -16.72
CA LYS A 507 -18.34 -26.82 -15.54
C LYS A 507 -17.06 -26.08 -15.93
N ALA A 508 -16.28 -26.59 -16.88
CA ALA A 508 -15.12 -25.88 -17.43
C ALA A 508 -15.54 -24.62 -18.22
N GLU A 509 -16.59 -24.70 -19.04
CA GLU A 509 -17.16 -23.52 -19.71
C GLU A 509 -17.66 -22.46 -18.70
N ALA A 510 -18.38 -22.87 -17.66
CA ALA A 510 -18.87 -21.96 -16.63
C ALA A 510 -17.71 -21.32 -15.84
N THR A 511 -16.67 -22.09 -15.49
CA THR A 511 -15.45 -21.59 -14.85
C THR A 511 -14.75 -20.54 -15.72
N LYS A 512 -14.64 -20.79 -17.03
CA LYS A 512 -14.03 -19.86 -17.99
C LYS A 512 -14.82 -18.55 -18.08
N ASN A 513 -16.15 -18.63 -18.19
CA ASN A 513 -17.01 -17.45 -18.22
C ASN A 513 -16.99 -16.68 -16.90
N TYR A 514 -17.00 -17.38 -15.75
CA TYR A 514 -16.85 -16.75 -14.43
C TYR A 514 -15.54 -15.95 -14.32
N LYS A 515 -14.38 -16.57 -14.63
CA LYS A 515 -13.08 -15.87 -14.64
C LYS A 515 -13.09 -14.65 -15.56
N TYR A 516 -13.67 -14.76 -16.76
CA TYR A 516 -13.79 -13.66 -17.75
C TYR A 516 -14.59 -12.45 -17.23
N TRP A 517 -15.68 -12.68 -16.49
CA TRP A 517 -16.54 -11.61 -15.96
C TRP A 517 -16.02 -11.03 -14.64
N ASP A 518 -15.43 -11.84 -13.75
CA ASP A 518 -14.84 -11.34 -12.51
C ASP A 518 -13.63 -10.41 -12.79
N GLN A 519 -12.72 -10.82 -13.69
CA GLN A 519 -11.63 -9.96 -14.16
C GLN A 519 -12.15 -8.60 -14.67
N ARG A 520 -13.29 -8.59 -15.37
CA ARG A 520 -13.92 -7.37 -15.89
C ARG A 520 -14.51 -6.48 -14.81
N GLN A 521 -15.24 -7.03 -13.83
CA GLN A 521 -15.73 -6.21 -12.72
C GLN A 521 -14.61 -5.73 -11.78
N MET A 522 -13.53 -6.50 -11.63
CA MET A 522 -12.32 -6.09 -10.89
C MET A 522 -11.55 -4.98 -11.62
N ALA A 523 -11.39 -5.04 -12.94
CA ALA A 523 -10.78 -3.95 -13.71
C ALA A 523 -11.55 -2.63 -13.55
N LYS A 524 -12.90 -2.67 -13.62
CA LYS A 524 -13.74 -1.50 -13.34
C LYS A 524 -13.64 -1.03 -11.88
N LYS A 525 -13.47 -1.94 -10.90
CA LYS A 525 -13.20 -1.60 -9.49
C LYS A 525 -11.88 -0.86 -9.31
N ILE A 526 -10.82 -1.29 -9.99
CA ILE A 526 -9.50 -0.63 -9.99
C ILE A 526 -9.63 0.79 -10.55
N ASN A 527 -10.27 0.94 -11.72
CA ASN A 527 -10.56 2.24 -12.34
C ASN A 527 -11.33 3.20 -11.39
N LEU A 528 -12.42 2.74 -10.78
CA LEU A 528 -13.24 3.53 -9.84
C LEU A 528 -12.44 4.00 -8.61
N ASN A 529 -11.62 3.13 -8.03
CA ASN A 529 -10.78 3.47 -6.89
C ASN A 529 -9.62 4.41 -7.26
N ALA A 530 -9.03 4.23 -8.46
CA ALA A 530 -7.89 5.01 -8.93
C ALA A 530 -8.26 6.45 -9.33
N LEU A 531 -9.48 6.68 -9.83
CA LEU A 531 -9.90 7.96 -10.37
C LEU A 531 -9.77 9.11 -9.37
N TYR A 532 -10.21 8.93 -8.12
CA TYR A 532 -10.09 9.95 -7.08
C TYR A 532 -8.61 10.34 -6.82
N GLY A 533 -7.72 9.36 -6.67
CA GLY A 533 -6.29 9.61 -6.46
C GLY A 533 -5.59 10.23 -7.67
N ALA A 534 -6.15 10.07 -8.87
CA ALA A 534 -5.67 10.74 -10.08
C ALA A 534 -6.20 12.18 -10.21
N LEU A 535 -7.44 12.48 -9.80
CA LEU A 535 -7.97 13.86 -9.76
C LEU A 535 -7.24 14.74 -8.74
N LEU A 536 -6.75 14.16 -7.65
CA LEU A 536 -5.89 14.87 -6.67
C LEU A 536 -4.42 15.02 -7.11
N ASN A 537 -4.03 14.53 -8.28
CA ASN A 537 -2.64 14.60 -8.74
C ASN A 537 -2.42 15.80 -9.66
N GLN A 538 -1.56 16.76 -9.28
CA GLN A 538 -1.23 17.95 -10.07
C GLN A 538 -0.72 17.67 -11.51
N HIS A 539 -0.32 16.45 -11.85
CA HIS A 539 0.04 16.06 -13.22
C HIS A 539 -1.15 15.63 -14.09
N CYS A 540 -2.36 15.54 -13.51
CA CYS A 540 -3.61 15.25 -14.20
C CYS A 540 -4.18 16.53 -14.85
N ARG A 541 -4.69 16.41 -16.08
CA ARG A 541 -5.41 17.48 -16.80
C ARG A 541 -6.64 18.01 -16.06
N PHE A 542 -7.23 17.16 -15.22
CA PHE A 542 -8.49 17.41 -14.49
C PHE A 542 -8.28 17.77 -13.01
N TYR A 543 -7.05 18.13 -12.63
CA TYR A 543 -6.74 18.58 -11.29
C TYR A 543 -7.37 19.94 -11.01
N ASP A 544 -8.11 20.03 -9.90
CA ASP A 544 -8.62 21.27 -9.31
C ASP A 544 -8.70 21.09 -7.78
N LYS A 545 -7.93 21.89 -7.02
CA LYS A 545 -7.92 21.87 -5.55
C LYS A 545 -9.33 21.94 -4.97
N ARG A 546 -10.22 22.77 -5.54
CA ARG A 546 -11.58 23.00 -5.04
C ARG A 546 -12.42 21.74 -5.14
N ILE A 547 -12.31 20.99 -6.25
CA ILE A 547 -12.98 19.68 -6.42
C ILE A 547 -12.40 18.64 -5.44
N GLY A 548 -11.08 18.62 -5.28
CA GLY A 548 -10.41 17.72 -4.33
C GLY A 548 -10.86 17.94 -2.88
N GLN A 549 -10.79 19.18 -2.41
CA GLN A 549 -11.17 19.59 -1.05
C GLN A 549 -12.69 19.44 -0.83
N SER A 550 -13.52 19.75 -1.83
CA SER A 550 -14.96 19.45 -1.83
C SER A 550 -15.25 17.97 -1.62
N THR A 551 -14.49 17.09 -2.29
CA THR A 551 -14.65 15.63 -2.19
C THR A 551 -14.32 15.14 -0.79
N THR A 552 -13.20 15.57 -0.18
CA THR A 552 -12.87 15.11 1.18
C THR A 552 -13.79 15.71 2.24
N LEU A 553 -14.01 17.03 2.24
CA LEU A 553 -14.82 17.67 3.29
C LEU A 553 -16.26 17.15 3.29
N THR A 554 -16.89 17.03 2.12
CA THR A 554 -18.24 16.46 2.04
C THR A 554 -18.23 15.00 2.48
N GLY A 555 -17.22 14.23 2.06
CA GLY A 555 -17.03 12.85 2.53
C GLY A 555 -16.94 12.72 4.06
N ARG A 556 -16.23 13.64 4.73
CA ARG A 556 -16.17 13.69 6.20
C ARG A 556 -17.51 14.08 6.83
N SER A 557 -18.22 15.04 6.24
CA SER A 557 -19.58 15.42 6.66
C SER A 557 -20.54 14.23 6.59
N ILE A 558 -20.46 13.42 5.54
CA ILE A 558 -21.24 12.17 5.38
C ILE A 558 -20.84 11.14 6.44
N THR A 559 -19.54 10.92 6.70
CA THR A 559 -19.08 10.02 7.78
C THR A 559 -19.56 10.49 9.16
N ARG A 560 -19.54 11.80 9.43
CA ARG A 560 -20.10 12.38 10.66
C ARG A 560 -21.60 12.12 10.77
N HIS A 561 -22.37 12.39 9.72
CA HIS A 561 -23.81 12.12 9.70
C HIS A 561 -24.11 10.65 9.98
N MET A 562 -23.38 9.73 9.33
CA MET A 562 -23.53 8.29 9.55
C MET A 562 -23.32 7.90 11.03
N SER A 563 -22.19 8.31 11.63
CA SER A 563 -21.91 8.00 13.04
C SER A 563 -22.87 8.70 14.01
N SER A 564 -23.21 9.97 13.76
CA SER A 564 -24.17 10.74 14.55
C SER A 564 -25.57 10.12 14.53
N HIS A 565 -26.05 9.68 13.36
CA HIS A 565 -27.39 9.14 13.22
C HIS A 565 -27.51 7.69 13.71
N ILE A 566 -26.45 6.88 13.60
CA ILE A 566 -26.35 5.60 14.32
C ILE A 566 -26.48 5.85 15.83
N ASN A 567 -25.76 6.83 16.38
CA ASN A 567 -25.84 7.14 17.80
C ASN A 567 -27.20 7.75 18.20
N GLU A 568 -27.85 8.53 17.33
CA GLU A 568 -29.20 9.03 17.54
C GLU A 568 -30.21 7.90 17.67
N GLN A 569 -30.11 6.86 16.83
CA GLN A 569 -31.01 5.70 16.86
C GLN A 569 -30.83 4.84 18.12
N VAL A 570 -29.61 4.73 18.65
CA VAL A 570 -29.29 3.88 19.82
C VAL A 570 -29.44 4.62 21.15
N CYS A 571 -28.87 5.83 21.23
CA CYS A 571 -28.74 6.61 22.45
C CYS A 571 -29.73 7.78 22.54
N GLY A 572 -30.40 8.16 21.45
CA GLY A 572 -31.27 9.35 21.39
C GLY A 572 -30.53 10.67 21.21
N THR A 573 -29.22 10.64 20.92
CA THR A 573 -28.38 11.83 20.75
C THR A 573 -27.60 11.81 19.44
N TYR A 574 -27.74 12.87 18.63
CA TYR A 574 -27.06 13.01 17.34
C TYR A 574 -25.58 13.41 17.51
N ASP A 575 -24.74 12.45 17.92
CA ASP A 575 -23.31 12.66 18.12
C ASP A 575 -22.44 11.50 17.61
N HIS A 576 -21.55 11.83 16.67
CA HIS A 576 -20.53 10.98 16.08
C HIS A 576 -19.46 10.43 17.04
N LEU A 577 -19.38 10.92 18.27
CA LEU A 577 -18.52 10.40 19.34
C LEU A 577 -19.30 9.72 20.48
N GLY A 578 -20.63 9.69 20.40
CA GLY A 578 -21.52 9.24 21.46
C GLY A 578 -21.37 7.76 21.82
N ASP A 579 -22.05 7.32 22.88
CA ASP A 579 -21.77 6.04 23.56
C ASP A 579 -21.73 4.80 22.65
N SER A 580 -22.58 4.74 21.62
CA SER A 580 -22.63 3.62 20.67
C SER A 580 -21.43 3.55 19.70
N VAL A 581 -20.77 4.67 19.40
CA VAL A 581 -19.66 4.72 18.42
C VAL A 581 -18.39 4.19 19.07
N ILE A 582 -17.84 3.09 18.56
CA ILE A 582 -16.69 2.40 19.15
C ILE A 582 -15.36 2.90 18.57
N TYR A 583 -15.29 3.19 17.27
CA TYR A 583 -14.03 3.62 16.64
C TYR A 583 -14.20 4.29 15.26
N GLY A 584 -13.34 5.28 14.94
CA GLY A 584 -13.13 5.81 13.59
C GLY A 584 -11.70 5.57 13.04
N ASP A 585 -11.52 4.69 12.05
CA ASP A 585 -10.23 4.07 11.69
C ASP A 585 -9.08 5.03 11.29
N THR A 586 -7.81 4.76 11.67
CA THR A 586 -6.64 5.70 11.83
C THR A 586 -5.31 5.00 12.23
N ASP A 587 -4.08 5.56 12.26
CA ASP A 587 -2.82 4.83 12.73
C ASP A 587 -1.85 5.62 13.67
N SER A 588 -0.61 5.14 13.95
CA SER A 588 0.44 5.77 14.82
C SER A 588 1.92 5.26 14.69
N VAL A 589 2.91 6.12 15.01
CA VAL A 589 4.40 5.98 14.84
C VAL A 589 5.25 5.70 16.13
N VAL A 590 6.62 5.75 16.11
CA VAL A 590 7.53 5.12 17.14
C VAL A 590 8.85 5.79 17.69
N ALA A 591 10.06 5.62 17.08
CA ALA A 591 11.32 5.23 17.80
C ALA A 591 12.49 6.22 18.01
N ASP A 592 13.47 6.23 17.10
CA ASP A 592 14.65 7.13 17.05
C ASP A 592 14.24 8.61 16.90
N THR A 593 12.97 8.83 16.58
CA THR A 593 12.10 9.88 17.11
C THR A 593 12.73 10.75 18.20
N VAL A 594 12.82 12.04 17.87
CA VAL A 594 13.05 13.10 18.86
C VAL A 594 11.69 13.57 19.36
N ILE A 595 11.38 13.28 20.63
CA ILE A 595 10.26 13.92 21.32
C ILE A 595 10.77 15.17 22.04
N ASP A 596 9.96 16.22 21.95
CA ASP A 596 10.19 17.45 22.67
C ASP A 596 9.61 17.31 24.09
N THR A 597 10.42 17.58 25.12
CA THR A 597 10.03 17.51 26.54
C THR A 597 10.19 18.86 27.22
N ASP A 598 9.54 19.06 28.36
CA ASP A 598 9.73 20.28 29.17
C ASP A 598 11.13 20.38 29.81
N HIS A 599 11.96 19.33 29.66
CA HIS A 599 13.38 19.27 30.00
C HIS A 599 14.28 19.38 28.75
N GLY A 600 13.71 19.63 27.56
CA GLY A 600 14.39 19.82 26.27
C GLY A 600 14.00 18.78 25.21
N LYS A 601 14.42 19.02 23.96
CA LYS A 601 14.35 18.01 22.89
C LYS A 601 15.34 16.88 23.15
N MET A 602 14.85 15.64 23.08
CA MET A 602 15.66 14.45 23.29
C MET A 602 15.08 13.27 22.51
N THR A 603 15.91 12.28 22.18
CA THR A 603 15.35 11.05 21.58
C THR A 603 14.41 10.38 22.57
N VAL A 604 13.43 9.63 22.06
CA VAL A 604 12.53 8.84 22.90
C VAL A 604 13.33 7.79 23.72
N GLU A 605 14.54 7.43 23.28
CA GLU A 605 15.55 6.71 24.07
C GLU A 605 16.17 7.54 25.22
N GLN A 606 16.51 8.79 25.00
CA GLN A 606 17.07 9.66 26.04
C GLN A 606 16.02 9.95 27.12
N LEU A 607 14.77 10.23 26.71
CA LEU A 607 13.61 10.31 27.61
C LEU A 607 13.46 9.01 28.42
N PHE A 608 13.53 7.85 27.75
CA PHE A 608 13.51 6.53 28.40
C PHE A 608 14.59 6.36 29.48
N HIS A 609 15.79 6.93 29.29
CA HIS A 609 16.87 6.86 30.28
C HIS A 609 16.82 7.98 31.34
N MET A 610 16.17 9.12 31.07
CA MET A 610 16.06 10.25 32.00
C MET A 610 14.99 10.02 33.07
N CYS A 611 13.88 9.38 32.71
CA CYS A 611 12.78 9.05 33.62
C CYS A 611 13.24 8.15 34.80
N SER A 612 12.77 8.47 36.01
CA SER A 612 13.23 7.82 37.25
C SER A 612 12.48 6.55 37.61
N LEU A 613 11.20 6.42 37.25
CA LEU A 613 10.46 5.16 37.35
C LEU A 613 10.75 4.30 36.12
N LYS A 614 11.44 3.19 36.33
CA LYS A 614 11.78 2.19 35.31
C LYS A 614 11.32 0.81 35.77
N TRP A 615 10.63 0.11 34.88
CA TRP A 615 10.23 -1.28 35.10
C TRP A 615 10.25 -2.04 33.78
N ASN A 616 10.76 -3.25 33.78
CA ASN A 616 10.77 -4.07 32.57
C ASN A 616 9.55 -4.98 32.60
N ASN A 617 8.46 -4.56 31.95
CA ASN A 617 7.36 -5.49 31.70
C ASN A 617 7.74 -6.34 30.48
N HIS A 618 8.50 -7.38 30.80
CA HIS A 618 9.21 -8.25 29.88
C HIS A 618 10.07 -7.47 28.87
N ASN A 619 9.93 -7.86 27.61
CA ASN A 619 10.59 -7.48 26.37
C ASN A 619 10.55 -6.01 26.03
N LYS A 620 9.66 -5.32 26.73
CA LYS A 620 9.44 -3.90 26.67
C LYS A 620 10.01 -3.38 27.98
N GLU A 621 11.15 -2.73 27.91
CA GLU A 621 11.58 -1.89 29.02
C GLU A 621 10.59 -0.71 29.03
N TYR A 622 9.98 -0.39 30.18
CA TYR A 622 9.08 0.76 30.36
C TYR A 622 9.75 1.80 31.25
N SER A 623 9.50 3.08 30.96
CA SER A 623 9.87 4.17 31.85
C SER A 623 8.83 5.29 31.83
N SER A 624 8.62 5.87 33.00
CA SER A 624 7.69 6.95 33.28
C SER A 624 8.35 7.91 34.27
N ASP A 625 7.93 9.17 34.24
CA ASP A 625 8.23 10.12 35.31
C ASP A 625 7.10 11.14 35.33
N ASP A 626 6.29 11.09 36.39
CA ASP A 626 5.11 11.92 36.62
C ASP A 626 5.42 13.42 36.77
N ARG A 627 6.70 13.80 36.76
CA ARG A 627 7.20 15.19 36.77
C ARG A 627 7.65 15.68 35.40
N ILE A 628 7.87 14.79 34.44
CA ILE A 628 8.25 15.15 33.06
C ILE A 628 6.98 15.40 32.24
N LYS A 629 7.08 16.31 31.27
CA LYS A 629 6.00 16.57 30.32
C LYS A 629 6.52 16.47 28.90
N THR A 630 5.72 15.88 28.04
CA THR A 630 6.01 15.70 26.61
C THR A 630 5.11 16.57 25.78
N LEU A 631 5.64 17.09 24.68
CA LEU A 631 4.92 17.96 23.77
C LEU A 631 3.84 17.15 23.04
N ALA A 632 2.62 17.27 23.52
CA ALA A 632 1.40 16.73 22.94
C ALA A 632 0.54 17.88 22.42
N TYR A 633 -0.64 17.52 21.93
CA TYR A 633 -1.21 18.29 20.86
C TYR A 633 -2.71 18.19 20.71
N ASP A 634 -3.26 19.24 20.12
CA ASP A 634 -4.67 19.57 20.21
C ASP A 634 -5.16 20.23 18.91
N PRO A 635 -5.39 19.48 17.80
CA PRO A 635 -5.80 19.98 16.47
C PRO A 635 -6.99 20.97 16.41
N ASN A 636 -7.58 21.32 17.55
CA ASN A 636 -8.62 22.29 17.74
C ASN A 636 -8.18 23.76 17.67
N THR A 637 -6.95 24.15 18.03
CA THR A 637 -6.66 25.58 18.37
C THR A 637 -5.34 26.19 17.87
N ASP A 638 -4.29 25.38 17.77
CA ASP A 638 -2.94 25.63 17.27
C ASP A 638 -1.84 26.37 18.11
N SER A 639 -1.09 25.63 18.94
CA SER A 639 0.14 25.93 19.72
C SER A 639 0.63 24.72 20.57
N ALA A 640 1.81 24.14 20.34
CA ALA A 640 2.14 22.84 20.92
C ALA A 640 2.36 22.88 22.46
N TYR A 641 1.79 21.92 23.21
CA TYR A 641 1.73 21.98 24.68
C TYR A 641 2.41 20.82 25.39
N TYR A 642 3.14 21.14 26.46
CA TYR A 642 3.71 20.14 27.36
C TYR A 642 2.64 19.55 28.30
N LYS A 643 2.07 18.42 27.88
CA LYS A 643 1.13 17.61 28.66
C LYS A 643 1.88 16.55 29.52
N PRO A 644 1.31 16.07 30.63
CA PRO A 644 1.91 15.02 31.45
C PRO A 644 2.31 13.80 30.62
N PHE A 645 3.58 13.42 30.73
CA PHE A 645 4.13 12.28 30.05
C PHE A 645 3.75 10.99 30.80
N ASN A 646 2.90 10.15 30.21
CA ASN A 646 2.37 8.97 30.91
C ASN A 646 3.37 7.81 30.92
N TYR A 647 3.94 7.45 29.76
CA TYR A 647 5.06 6.50 29.67
C TYR A 647 5.70 6.49 28.28
N VAL A 648 6.93 6.00 28.23
CA VAL A 648 7.56 5.45 27.04
C VAL A 648 7.88 3.99 27.31
N TYR A 649 7.58 3.10 26.36
CA TYR A 649 8.12 1.74 26.40
C TYR A 649 8.93 1.45 25.14
N ARG A 650 9.99 0.65 25.29
CA ARG A 650 10.98 0.39 24.26
C ARG A 650 11.29 -1.09 24.11
N HIS A 651 11.53 -1.55 22.89
CA HIS A 651 11.86 -2.95 22.62
C HIS A 651 12.81 -3.11 21.42
N LYS A 652 13.90 -3.84 21.56
CA LYS A 652 14.87 -4.04 20.47
C LYS A 652 14.24 -4.72 19.25
N THR A 653 14.34 -4.12 18.08
CA THR A 653 13.84 -4.68 16.81
C THR A 653 14.48 -3.98 15.60
N LYS A 654 15.05 -4.79 14.70
CA LYS A 654 15.82 -4.37 13.51
C LYS A 654 14.92 -3.77 12.42
N LYS A 655 15.20 -2.56 11.92
CA LYS A 655 14.44 -1.91 10.83
C LYS A 655 15.32 -0.98 10.00
N VAL A 656 15.08 -0.84 8.69
CA VAL A 656 15.82 0.10 7.82
C VAL A 656 15.62 1.53 8.26
N LEU A 657 16.70 2.24 8.63
CA LEU A 657 16.70 3.67 8.89
C LEU A 657 16.87 4.47 7.59
N TRP A 658 16.16 5.57 7.55
CA TRP A 658 16.18 6.57 6.50
C TRP A 658 16.48 7.91 7.14
N ARG A 659 17.49 8.59 6.60
CA ARG A 659 17.89 9.93 7.00
C ARG A 659 17.32 10.92 6.02
N ILE A 660 16.67 11.93 6.58
CA ILE A 660 15.98 12.98 5.85
C ILE A 660 16.62 14.28 6.30
N THR A 661 17.44 14.86 5.44
CA THR A 661 18.04 16.18 5.68
C THR A 661 17.15 17.24 5.04
N ASP A 662 16.82 18.28 5.79
CA ASP A 662 16.04 19.43 5.34
C ASP A 662 16.90 20.54 4.72
N GLU A 663 16.27 21.53 4.10
CA GLU A 663 16.91 22.58 3.30
C GLU A 663 17.85 23.48 4.12
N GLU A 664 17.56 23.68 5.41
CA GLU A 664 18.41 24.38 6.36
C GLU A 664 19.56 23.50 6.90
N GLY A 665 19.55 22.19 6.59
CA GLY A 665 20.56 21.21 6.98
C GLY A 665 20.24 20.47 8.28
N GLY A 666 19.04 20.64 8.83
CA GLY A 666 18.55 19.83 9.94
C GLY A 666 18.29 18.39 9.49
N VAL A 667 18.53 17.43 10.38
CA VAL A 667 18.43 16.00 10.06
C VAL A 667 17.32 15.36 10.89
N ILE A 668 16.50 14.50 10.27
CA ILE A 668 15.59 13.57 10.94
C ILE A 668 15.96 12.15 10.51
N GLU A 669 15.97 11.21 11.44
CA GLU A 669 16.12 9.79 11.12
C GLU A 669 14.85 9.04 11.53
N VAL A 670 14.42 8.11 10.69
CA VAL A 670 13.13 7.39 10.80
C VAL A 670 13.25 6.00 10.18
N THR A 671 12.67 4.99 10.83
CA THR A 671 12.68 3.62 10.28
C THR A 671 11.51 3.35 9.30
N GLU A 672 11.71 2.46 8.32
CA GLU A 672 10.84 2.24 7.14
C GLU A 672 9.36 1.92 7.42
N ASP A 673 9.07 1.32 8.58
CA ASP A 673 7.70 1.03 9.04
C ASP A 673 6.88 2.31 9.28
N HIS A 674 7.55 3.40 9.61
CA HIS A 674 6.90 4.68 9.86
C HIS A 674 6.51 5.24 8.53
N SER A 675 5.41 5.95 8.55
CA SER A 675 5.25 7.00 7.58
C SER A 675 5.92 8.25 8.13
N VAL A 676 6.06 9.24 7.27
CA VAL A 676 6.55 10.58 7.55
C VAL A 676 5.56 11.50 6.89
N MET A 677 4.96 12.39 7.66
CA MET A 677 4.11 13.34 7.02
C MET A 677 4.98 14.40 6.35
N VAL A 678 4.82 14.47 5.04
CA VAL A 678 5.28 15.60 4.23
C VAL A 678 4.07 16.35 3.75
N GLU A 679 4.14 17.66 3.95
CA GLU A 679 3.28 18.65 3.31
C GLU A 679 3.58 18.66 1.80
N ARG A 680 2.78 17.87 1.07
CA ARG A 680 2.81 17.76 -0.39
C ARG A 680 1.75 18.69 -0.96
N GLY A 681 2.18 19.85 -1.46
CA GLY A 681 1.27 20.91 -1.92
C GLY A 681 0.37 21.40 -0.78
N GLY A 682 0.98 21.89 0.31
CA GLY A 682 0.26 22.43 1.47
C GLY A 682 -0.66 21.48 2.24
N VAL A 683 -0.61 20.16 2.01
CA VAL A 683 -1.27 19.16 2.88
C VAL A 683 -0.32 18.05 3.27
N MET A 684 -0.28 17.75 4.56
CA MET A 684 0.46 16.62 5.07
C MET A 684 -0.20 15.29 4.69
N VAL A 685 0.59 14.47 3.99
CA VAL A 685 0.27 13.11 3.59
C VAL A 685 1.23 12.19 4.31
N GLU A 686 0.73 11.11 4.91
CA GLU A 686 1.54 10.17 5.68
C GLU A 686 2.26 9.22 4.70
N VAL A 687 3.57 9.39 4.53
CA VAL A 687 4.35 8.81 3.43
C VAL A 687 5.53 8.02 3.97
N LYS A 688 5.69 6.73 3.64
CA LYS A 688 6.83 5.94 4.14
C LYS A 688 8.16 6.60 3.75
N PRO A 689 9.24 6.53 4.56
CA PRO A 689 10.55 7.07 4.17
C PRO A 689 11.08 6.53 2.83
N THR A 690 10.62 5.35 2.42
CA THR A 690 10.82 4.72 1.11
C THR A 690 10.12 5.41 -0.06
N GLU A 691 9.13 6.27 0.21
CA GLU A 691 8.21 6.94 -0.72
C GLU A 691 8.37 8.47 -0.72
N LEU A 692 9.20 9.01 0.17
CA LEU A 692 9.57 10.42 0.24
C LEU A 692 10.44 10.84 -0.96
N LYS A 693 10.40 12.13 -1.30
CA LYS A 693 11.22 12.74 -2.35
C LYS A 693 11.88 14.02 -1.85
N ASN A 694 12.99 14.39 -2.48
CA ASN A 694 13.59 15.69 -2.21
C ASN A 694 12.63 16.83 -2.59
N ASP A 695 12.84 17.97 -1.95
CA ASP A 695 12.08 19.23 -2.03
C ASP A 695 10.63 19.17 -1.52
N GLU A 696 10.19 18.04 -0.96
CA GLU A 696 8.91 17.90 -0.24
C GLU A 696 9.00 18.50 1.17
N VAL A 697 7.96 19.19 1.65
CA VAL A 697 8.02 19.94 2.91
C VAL A 697 7.77 19.02 4.10
N LEU A 698 8.80 18.71 4.88
CA LEU A 698 8.66 18.04 6.17
C LEU A 698 8.17 19.05 7.22
N ILE A 699 7.27 18.63 8.10
CA ILE A 699 6.84 19.47 9.22
C ILE A 699 7.47 19.00 10.53
N LYS A 700 7.92 19.99 11.31
CA LYS A 700 8.94 19.83 12.34
C LYS A 700 8.82 20.97 13.35
N ILE A 701 8.55 20.66 14.62
CA ILE A 701 8.50 21.65 15.71
C ILE A 701 9.77 22.50 15.72
N ILE A 702 9.65 23.84 15.81
CA ILE A 702 10.78 24.73 16.10
C ILE A 702 10.63 25.40 17.46
N GLU A 703 11.75 25.70 18.07
CA GLU A 703 11.77 26.43 19.32
C GLU A 703 11.88 27.93 19.04
N TRP A 704 10.76 28.64 19.13
CA TRP A 704 10.74 29.98 19.75
C TRP A 704 9.48 30.11 20.61
N ARG A 705 9.64 30.65 21.81
CA ARG A 705 8.57 30.72 22.83
C ARG A 705 7.66 31.91 22.58
N THR A 706 6.35 31.67 22.58
CA THR A 706 5.41 32.58 23.26
C THR A 706 5.17 32.05 24.69
N GLN A 707 4.37 32.74 25.51
CA GLN A 707 4.33 32.43 26.96
C GLN A 707 3.62 31.11 27.33
N ASN A 708 2.89 30.46 26.41
CA ASN A 708 2.10 29.26 26.70
C ASN A 708 2.38 28.02 25.81
N GLY A 709 3.10 28.12 24.67
CA GLY A 709 3.27 26.99 23.74
C GLY A 709 4.49 27.08 22.81
N LYS A 710 4.67 26.05 21.95
CA LYS A 710 5.72 25.95 20.91
C LYS A 710 5.12 25.90 19.50
N ASN A 711 5.67 26.71 18.58
CA ASN A 711 5.24 26.74 17.18
C ASN A 711 5.90 25.64 16.32
N VAL A 712 5.35 25.41 15.13
CA VAL A 712 5.74 24.32 14.23
C VAL A 712 6.18 24.85 12.86
N LYS A 713 7.29 24.35 12.31
CA LYS A 713 7.90 24.83 11.06
C LYS A 713 7.77 23.82 9.92
N ARG A 714 7.62 24.36 8.72
CA ARG A 714 7.69 23.70 7.42
C ARG A 714 9.09 23.87 6.82
N LEU A 715 9.71 22.77 6.39
CA LEU A 715 11.07 22.74 5.82
C LEU A 715 11.17 21.72 4.68
N LYS A 716 11.58 22.13 3.48
CA LYS A 716 11.77 21.23 2.34
C LYS A 716 12.88 20.21 2.59
N ILE A 717 12.72 19.00 2.07
CA ILE A 717 13.68 17.90 2.23
C ILE A 717 14.80 18.03 1.19
N LYS A 718 15.97 18.49 1.62
CA LYS A 718 17.18 18.58 0.78
C LYS A 718 17.67 17.22 0.29
N SER A 719 17.56 16.19 1.13
CA SER A 719 18.00 14.83 0.78
C SER A 719 17.36 13.75 1.65
N ILE A 720 16.67 12.80 1.02
CA ILE A 720 16.44 11.47 1.60
C ILE A 720 17.63 10.56 1.27
N GLU A 721 18.10 9.81 2.26
CA GLU A 721 19.18 8.82 2.13
C GLU A 721 18.86 7.60 2.98
N ARG A 722 18.89 6.41 2.38
CA ARG A 722 18.83 5.16 3.15
C ARG A 722 20.17 4.96 3.85
N VAL A 723 20.29 5.42 5.10
CA VAL A 723 21.44 5.09 5.97
C VAL A 723 21.55 3.58 6.11
N GLY A 724 20.40 2.90 6.19
CA GLY A 724 20.28 1.46 6.30
C GLY A 724 19.79 1.05 7.68
N GLU A 725 19.58 -0.24 7.94
CA GLU A 725 19.00 -0.67 9.22
C GLU A 725 19.78 -0.25 10.45
N VAL A 726 19.04 -0.08 11.54
CA VAL A 726 19.58 -0.16 12.90
C VAL A 726 19.00 -1.40 13.55
N GLU A 727 19.78 -2.07 14.40
CA GLU A 727 19.23 -3.03 15.34
C GLU A 727 19.05 -2.38 16.70
N ASP A 728 18.11 -1.45 16.74
CA ASP A 728 17.87 -0.60 17.89
C ASP A 728 16.54 -0.88 18.57
N TYR A 729 16.28 -0.17 19.66
CA TYR A 729 14.99 -0.15 20.30
C TYR A 729 13.94 0.58 19.44
N VAL A 730 12.72 0.05 19.44
CA VAL A 730 11.54 0.70 18.90
C VAL A 730 10.58 1.04 20.04
N TYR A 731 10.03 2.25 19.99
CA TYR A 731 9.37 2.89 21.12
C TYR A 731 7.88 3.13 20.84
N ASP A 732 7.02 3.06 21.84
CA ASP A 732 5.62 3.50 21.74
C ASP A 732 5.41 4.44 22.93
N VAL A 733 4.83 5.61 22.70
CA VAL A 733 4.74 6.70 23.69
C VAL A 733 3.29 6.97 24.04
N GLY A 734 2.99 7.00 25.33
CA GLY A 734 1.71 7.43 25.88
C GLY A 734 1.83 8.81 26.49
N ILE A 735 0.98 9.74 26.04
CA ILE A 735 0.79 11.06 26.65
C ILE A 735 -0.68 11.15 27.13
N ASP A 736 -1.11 12.33 27.57
CA ASP A 736 -2.37 12.63 28.24
C ASP A 736 -3.64 12.10 27.51
N LYS A 737 -4.63 11.64 28.28
CA LYS A 737 -5.79 10.90 27.78
C LYS A 737 -6.70 11.73 26.88
N ASP A 738 -6.79 13.03 27.15
CA ASP A 738 -7.72 13.93 26.48
C ASP A 738 -7.10 14.58 25.22
N THR A 739 -5.79 14.40 24.97
CA THR A 739 -5.06 14.97 23.82
C THR A 739 -4.10 13.93 23.20
N PRO A 740 -4.63 12.92 22.47
CA PRO A 740 -3.90 11.73 22.03
C PRO A 740 -3.09 11.93 20.71
N TYR A 741 -2.62 13.14 20.44
CA TYR A 741 -1.87 13.54 19.24
C TYR A 741 -0.45 13.96 19.68
N PHE A 742 0.61 13.46 19.01
CA PHE A 742 2.00 13.64 19.47
C PHE A 742 3.09 13.31 18.41
N PHE A 743 4.29 13.92 18.57
CA PHE A 743 5.38 13.71 17.62
C PHE A 743 6.30 12.53 17.88
N GLY A 744 5.86 11.41 17.31
CA GLY A 744 6.78 10.65 16.47
C GLY A 744 7.28 11.48 15.28
N ASN A 745 8.29 12.36 15.48
CA ASN A 745 9.02 13.13 14.44
C ASN A 745 8.26 14.11 13.52
N GLY A 746 6.92 14.17 13.50
CA GLY A 746 6.11 15.09 12.65
C GLY A 746 4.94 14.52 11.80
N ILE A 747 3.98 13.67 12.27
CA ILE A 747 3.32 12.57 11.50
C ILE A 747 1.88 12.08 11.99
N LEU A 748 0.81 11.83 11.15
CA LEU A 748 -0.60 11.36 11.52
C LEU A 748 -1.52 10.74 10.36
N VAL A 749 -2.66 10.01 10.60
CA VAL A 749 -3.44 9.22 9.53
C VAL A 749 -4.94 8.78 9.70
N HIS A 750 -5.69 8.64 8.57
CA HIS A 750 -6.78 7.66 8.10
C HIS A 750 -8.31 7.80 8.44
N ASN A 751 -9.19 6.83 8.03
CA ASN A 751 -10.71 6.81 8.13
C ASN A 751 -11.43 5.39 8.09
N SER A 752 -12.54 5.16 8.84
CA SER A 752 -13.69 4.16 8.73
C SER A 752 -14.67 4.33 9.92
N SER A 753 -15.83 3.64 10.08
CA SER A 753 -16.69 3.72 11.31
C SER A 753 -17.16 2.37 11.90
N TYR A 754 -17.08 2.23 13.23
CA TYR A 754 -17.49 1.05 14.01
C TYR A 754 -18.40 1.41 15.19
N PHE A 755 -19.43 0.62 15.47
CA PHE A 755 -20.42 0.87 16.54
C PHE A 755 -20.89 -0.41 17.27
N SER A 756 -21.44 -0.24 18.49
CA SER A 756 -22.10 -1.30 19.27
C SER A 756 -23.34 -0.76 19.98
N VAL A 757 -24.48 -1.41 19.73
CA VAL A 757 -25.74 -1.23 20.45
C VAL A 757 -25.62 -1.80 21.86
N TYR A 758 -24.98 -2.97 22.00
CA TYR A 758 -24.78 -3.67 23.28
C TYR A 758 -24.06 -2.78 24.31
N GLU A 759 -22.93 -2.19 23.93
CA GLU A 759 -22.11 -1.37 24.84
C GLU A 759 -22.86 -0.11 25.30
N ALA A 760 -23.74 0.45 24.47
CA ALA A 760 -24.57 1.60 24.82
C ALA A 760 -25.78 1.21 25.68
N TYR A 761 -26.45 0.09 25.36
CA TYR A 761 -27.61 -0.39 26.08
C TYR A 761 -27.24 -0.89 27.49
N MET A 762 -26.13 -1.62 27.65
CA MET A 762 -25.66 -2.07 28.96
C MET A 762 -25.30 -0.92 29.92
N LYS A 763 -24.82 0.21 29.38
CA LYS A 763 -24.53 1.43 30.15
C LYS A 763 -25.77 2.29 30.45
N SER A 764 -26.88 2.05 29.78
CA SER A 764 -28.09 2.85 29.97
C SER A 764 -28.75 2.54 31.31
N GLY A 765 -29.46 3.52 31.89
CA GLY A 765 -30.28 3.32 33.10
C GLY A 765 -31.62 2.63 32.84
N ASP A 766 -31.71 1.83 31.78
CA ASP A 766 -32.93 1.28 31.19
C ASP A 766 -32.82 -0.25 31.14
N GLU A 767 -33.60 -0.93 31.99
CA GLU A 767 -33.54 -2.38 32.14
C GLU A 767 -34.11 -3.14 30.93
N GLU A 768 -35.01 -2.53 30.14
CA GLU A 768 -35.50 -3.14 28.90
C GLU A 768 -34.39 -3.13 27.83
N LYS A 769 -33.60 -2.05 27.76
CA LYS A 769 -32.40 -1.99 26.91
C LYS A 769 -31.33 -3.01 27.34
N LYS A 770 -31.07 -3.17 28.64
CA LYS A 770 -30.14 -4.20 29.14
C LYS A 770 -30.61 -5.61 28.79
N ALA A 771 -31.90 -5.92 28.99
CA ALA A 771 -32.46 -7.21 28.61
C ALA A 771 -32.33 -7.48 27.09
N MET A 772 -32.58 -6.47 26.26
CA MET A 772 -32.36 -6.54 24.80
C MET A 772 -30.88 -6.74 24.44
N ALA A 773 -29.95 -6.12 25.18
CA ALA A 773 -28.52 -6.30 24.97
C ALA A 773 -28.07 -7.75 25.25
N SER A 774 -28.51 -8.35 26.37
CA SER A 774 -28.26 -9.77 26.65
C SER A 774 -28.89 -10.67 25.58
N ALA A 775 -30.14 -10.41 25.20
CA ALA A 775 -30.83 -11.18 24.16
C ALA A 775 -30.10 -11.17 22.80
N MET A 776 -29.57 -10.01 22.36
CA MET A 776 -28.71 -9.94 21.16
C MET A 776 -27.37 -10.66 21.32
N PHE A 777 -26.86 -10.81 22.54
CA PHE A 777 -25.58 -11.48 22.76
C PHE A 777 -25.72 -13.01 22.70
N GLU A 778 -26.86 -13.53 23.15
CA GLU A 778 -27.25 -14.93 23.05
C GLU A 778 -27.76 -15.27 21.63
N ASP A 779 -28.78 -14.55 21.13
CA ASP A 779 -29.30 -14.69 19.78
C ASP A 779 -28.56 -13.77 18.80
N ARG A 780 -27.65 -14.40 18.07
CA ARG A 780 -26.82 -13.76 17.04
C ARG A 780 -27.60 -13.40 15.77
N ASP A 781 -28.72 -14.05 15.47
CA ASP A 781 -29.55 -13.69 14.30
C ASP A 781 -30.45 -12.49 14.62
N LEU A 782 -30.97 -12.40 15.86
CA LEU A 782 -31.60 -11.17 16.40
C LEU A 782 -30.62 -9.98 16.37
N ALA A 783 -29.34 -10.20 16.70
CA ALA A 783 -28.31 -9.16 16.56
C ALA A 783 -28.09 -8.74 15.10
N ILE A 784 -28.13 -9.66 14.13
CA ILE A 784 -28.05 -9.32 12.71
C ILE A 784 -29.27 -8.49 12.28
N GLU A 785 -30.48 -8.86 12.69
CA GLU A 785 -31.70 -8.11 12.39
C GLU A 785 -31.64 -6.66 12.91
N ILE A 786 -31.30 -6.47 14.20
CA ILE A 786 -31.26 -5.13 14.82
C ILE A 786 -30.15 -4.26 14.21
N TYR A 787 -28.95 -4.81 13.99
CA TYR A 787 -27.85 -4.04 13.40
C TYR A 787 -28.04 -3.77 11.90
N ASN A 788 -28.74 -4.66 11.17
CA ASN A 788 -29.19 -4.37 9.80
C ASN A 788 -30.23 -3.22 9.80
N ALA A 789 -31.25 -3.27 10.67
CA ALA A 789 -32.28 -2.23 10.74
C ALA A 789 -31.69 -0.84 11.04
N ILE A 790 -30.66 -0.77 11.89
CA ILE A 790 -29.90 0.47 12.17
C ILE A 790 -29.11 0.93 10.93
N SER A 791 -28.43 0.01 10.25
CA SER A 791 -27.70 0.29 9.00
C SER A 791 -28.64 0.79 7.90
N ASP A 792 -29.77 0.12 7.67
CA ASP A 792 -30.76 0.45 6.64
C ASP A 792 -31.45 1.79 6.91
N LYS A 793 -31.83 2.05 8.18
CA LYS A 793 -32.39 3.34 8.59
C LYS A 793 -31.36 4.48 8.41
N THR A 794 -30.09 4.22 8.71
CA THR A 794 -28.99 5.19 8.46
C THR A 794 -28.72 5.37 6.96
N ASN A 795 -28.85 4.32 6.16
CA ASN A 795 -28.79 4.43 4.72
C ASN A 795 -29.97 5.25 4.15
N SER A 796 -31.14 5.23 4.83
CA SER A 796 -32.32 6.01 4.45
C SER A 796 -32.27 7.51 4.80
N SER A 797 -31.35 7.96 5.66
CA SER A 797 -31.22 9.37 6.03
C SER A 797 -30.35 10.19 5.07
N PHE A 798 -29.41 9.55 4.34
CA PHE A 798 -28.53 10.25 3.40
C PHE A 798 -29.24 11.09 2.32
N PRO A 799 -30.35 10.64 1.67
CA PRO A 799 -30.98 11.44 0.62
C PRO A 799 -31.44 12.81 1.13
N SER A 800 -32.14 12.84 2.28
CA SER A 800 -32.60 14.09 2.90
C SER A 800 -31.44 14.91 3.46
N PHE A 801 -30.43 14.28 4.09
CA PHE A 801 -29.25 14.97 4.59
C PHE A 801 -28.44 15.66 3.48
N MET A 802 -28.26 14.99 2.34
CA MET A 802 -27.54 15.55 1.19
C MET A 802 -28.34 16.65 0.50
N ASP A 803 -29.67 16.53 0.46
CA ASP A 803 -30.55 17.56 -0.08
C ASP A 803 -30.57 18.81 0.81
N GLU A 804 -30.86 18.65 2.11
CA GLU A 804 -30.90 19.72 3.10
C GLU A 804 -29.54 20.43 3.23
N ARG A 805 -28.44 19.67 3.40
CA ARG A 805 -27.11 20.24 3.69
C ARG A 805 -26.35 20.72 2.45
N PHE A 806 -26.67 20.22 1.26
CA PHE A 806 -25.84 20.48 0.08
C PHE A 806 -26.63 20.77 -1.22
N ASN A 807 -27.96 20.88 -1.18
CA ASN A 807 -28.85 21.07 -2.33
C ASN A 807 -28.54 20.07 -3.47
N THR A 808 -28.49 18.77 -3.17
CA THR A 808 -28.26 17.74 -4.22
C THR A 808 -29.53 17.32 -4.95
N GLY A 809 -30.72 17.58 -4.39
CA GLY A 809 -31.94 16.84 -4.70
C GLY A 809 -31.90 15.44 -4.09
N ILE A 810 -33.05 14.94 -3.66
CA ILE A 810 -33.22 13.57 -3.12
C ILE A 810 -32.66 12.48 -4.06
N GLU A 811 -32.75 12.68 -5.38
CA GLU A 811 -32.23 11.71 -6.38
C GLU A 811 -30.70 11.57 -6.31
N ASN A 812 -29.94 12.67 -6.37
CA ASN A 812 -28.47 12.62 -6.30
C ASN A 812 -28.00 12.32 -4.87
N GLY A 813 -28.75 12.76 -3.85
CA GLY A 813 -28.51 12.37 -2.45
C GLY A 813 -28.57 10.85 -2.26
N SER A 814 -29.49 10.18 -2.98
CA SER A 814 -29.62 8.71 -3.01
C SER A 814 -28.47 7.96 -3.71
N ILE A 815 -27.45 8.66 -4.20
CA ILE A 815 -26.17 8.06 -4.65
C ILE A 815 -25.29 7.69 -3.46
N ILE A 816 -25.36 8.46 -2.36
CA ILE A 816 -24.66 8.15 -1.12
C ILE A 816 -25.37 6.97 -0.44
N LYS A 817 -24.63 5.89 -0.15
CA LYS A 817 -25.15 4.68 0.48
C LYS A 817 -24.16 4.09 1.45
N ALA A 818 -24.63 3.67 2.62
CA ALA A 818 -23.83 2.90 3.56
C ALA A 818 -24.41 1.50 3.78
N GLY A 819 -23.61 0.61 4.36
CA GLY A 819 -24.04 -0.72 4.73
C GLY A 819 -23.12 -1.36 5.77
N ARG A 820 -23.66 -2.32 6.51
CA ARG A 820 -22.92 -3.12 7.49
C ARG A 820 -21.98 -4.12 6.80
N GLU A 821 -20.70 -3.79 6.71
CA GLU A 821 -19.66 -4.68 6.13
C GLU A 821 -19.38 -5.89 7.04
N ASN A 822 -19.50 -5.72 8.35
CA ASN A 822 -19.16 -6.77 9.32
C ASN A 822 -19.94 -6.64 10.64
N LEU A 823 -20.12 -7.75 11.35
CA LEU A 823 -20.58 -7.81 12.74
C LEU A 823 -19.80 -8.89 13.52
N ALA A 824 -19.29 -8.52 14.68
CA ALA A 824 -18.35 -9.30 15.48
C ALA A 824 -18.87 -9.59 16.88
N SER A 825 -18.64 -10.80 17.39
CA SER A 825 -19.06 -11.25 18.72
C SER A 825 -18.28 -10.52 19.82
N TYR A 826 -16.95 -10.59 19.71
CA TYR A 826 -15.98 -9.83 20.48
C TYR A 826 -15.02 -9.11 19.53
N SER A 827 -14.64 -7.89 19.90
CA SER A 827 -13.62 -7.10 19.21
C SER A 827 -12.68 -6.45 20.22
N LEU A 828 -11.38 -6.70 20.09
CA LEU A 828 -10.33 -6.03 20.85
C LEU A 828 -9.84 -4.81 20.08
N PHE A 829 -10.01 -3.61 20.64
CA PHE A 829 -9.41 -2.38 20.14
C PHE A 829 -8.24 -1.97 21.06
N ILE A 830 -7.03 -1.84 20.50
CA ILE A 830 -5.81 -1.51 21.26
C ILE A 830 -5.47 -0.02 21.10
N LYS A 831 -5.38 0.44 19.84
CA LYS A 831 -5.28 1.86 19.49
C LYS A 831 -5.65 2.05 18.02
N LYS A 832 -5.44 3.25 17.49
CA LYS A 832 -5.62 3.57 16.08
C LYS A 832 -5.00 2.45 15.17
N LYS A 833 -5.80 1.84 14.30
CA LYS A 833 -5.57 0.70 13.36
C LYS A 833 -5.13 -0.63 13.96
N ARG A 834 -5.00 -0.70 15.28
CA ARG A 834 -4.59 -1.91 15.99
C ARG A 834 -5.81 -2.52 16.66
N TYR A 835 -6.49 -3.41 15.93
CA TYR A 835 -7.68 -4.13 16.42
C TYR A 835 -7.79 -5.54 15.85
N ALA A 836 -8.55 -6.39 16.53
CA ALA A 836 -8.93 -7.71 16.09
C ALA A 836 -10.41 -7.96 16.39
N MET A 837 -11.13 -8.58 15.47
CA MET A 837 -12.58 -8.83 15.56
C MET A 837 -12.89 -10.28 15.19
N ASN A 838 -13.72 -10.96 15.98
CA ASN A 838 -14.24 -12.28 15.63
C ASN A 838 -15.57 -12.12 14.88
N LEU A 839 -15.53 -12.12 13.54
CA LEU A 839 -16.72 -11.87 12.71
C LEU A 839 -17.61 -13.12 12.66
N PHE A 840 -18.85 -13.03 13.15
CA PHE A 840 -19.85 -14.07 12.89
C PHE A 840 -20.72 -13.77 11.67
N ASP A 841 -20.75 -12.52 11.21
CA ASP A 841 -21.32 -12.13 9.92
C ASP A 841 -20.41 -11.12 9.19
N LYS A 842 -20.27 -11.30 7.88
CA LYS A 842 -19.58 -10.34 7.01
C LYS A 842 -20.29 -10.26 5.66
N ASP A 843 -20.59 -9.05 5.19
CA ASP A 843 -21.30 -8.80 3.92
C ASP A 843 -22.66 -9.54 3.83
N GLY A 844 -23.31 -9.81 4.98
CA GLY A 844 -24.54 -10.61 5.08
C GLY A 844 -24.33 -12.14 5.03
N ILE A 845 -23.07 -12.59 4.96
CA ILE A 845 -22.69 -14.01 4.99
C ILE A 845 -22.35 -14.41 6.42
N ARG A 846 -23.18 -15.28 6.99
CA ARG A 846 -22.99 -15.90 8.32
C ARG A 846 -21.83 -16.90 8.31
N LEU A 847 -20.86 -16.74 9.22
CA LEU A 847 -19.54 -17.40 9.17
C LEU A 847 -19.34 -18.55 10.18
N ASP A 848 -20.09 -18.55 11.29
CA ASP A 848 -20.00 -19.49 12.42
C ASP A 848 -21.02 -20.66 12.31
N LYS A 849 -21.52 -20.94 11.11
CA LYS A 849 -22.45 -22.06 10.86
C LYS A 849 -21.73 -23.42 10.94
N ASN A 850 -22.50 -24.46 11.26
CA ASN A 850 -22.07 -25.86 11.33
C ASN A 850 -20.98 -26.15 12.38
N GLY A 851 -21.05 -25.50 13.55
CA GLY A 851 -20.13 -25.73 14.67
C GLY A 851 -18.72 -25.16 14.45
N LYS A 852 -18.58 -24.16 13.58
CA LYS A 852 -17.34 -23.39 13.39
C LYS A 852 -17.39 -22.12 14.24
N ASN A 853 -16.24 -21.69 14.74
CA ASN A 853 -16.08 -20.33 15.27
C ASN A 853 -16.20 -19.30 14.14
N GLY A 854 -16.36 -18.03 14.50
CA GLY A 854 -16.34 -16.92 13.54
C GLY A 854 -14.96 -16.68 12.91
N LYS A 855 -14.88 -15.67 12.04
CA LYS A 855 -13.69 -15.37 11.22
C LYS A 855 -12.91 -14.19 11.80
N LEU A 856 -11.69 -14.47 12.23
CA LEU A 856 -10.78 -13.50 12.84
C LEU A 856 -10.25 -12.42 11.86
N LYS A 857 -10.82 -11.21 11.89
CA LYS A 857 -10.38 -10.00 11.17
C LYS A 857 -9.39 -9.21 12.03
N ILE A 858 -8.09 -9.35 11.76
CA ILE A 858 -6.99 -8.63 12.42
C ILE A 858 -6.49 -7.48 11.55
N MET A 859 -6.30 -6.29 12.14
CA MET A 859 -5.69 -5.10 11.53
C MET A 859 -4.57 -4.54 12.44
N GLY A 860 -3.44 -4.12 11.84
CA GLY A 860 -2.32 -3.47 12.54
C GLY A 860 -1.56 -4.28 13.61
N LEU A 861 -1.99 -5.51 13.95
CA LEU A 861 -1.33 -6.32 14.98
C LEU A 861 -0.15 -7.14 14.44
N GLN A 862 0.81 -7.42 15.32
CA GLN A 862 2.06 -8.14 15.00
C GLN A 862 1.82 -9.56 14.45
N ILE A 863 0.65 -10.15 14.70
CA ILE A 863 0.14 -11.42 14.19
C ILE A 863 0.27 -11.55 12.65
N LYS A 864 0.23 -10.43 11.91
CA LYS A 864 0.31 -10.40 10.44
C LYS A 864 1.62 -9.87 9.85
N ARG A 865 2.64 -9.58 10.66
CA ARG A 865 3.88 -8.97 10.15
C ARG A 865 4.85 -10.01 9.58
N SER A 866 5.35 -9.75 8.38
CA SER A 866 6.38 -10.55 7.70
C SER A 866 7.69 -10.69 8.49
N ASP A 867 7.97 -9.75 9.39
CA ASP A 867 9.14 -9.73 10.30
C ASP A 867 8.97 -10.57 11.58
N THR A 868 7.87 -11.31 11.72
CA THR A 868 7.61 -12.19 12.86
C THR A 868 7.69 -13.64 12.38
N PRO A 869 8.50 -14.54 12.98
CA PRO A 869 8.63 -15.92 12.49
C PRO A 869 7.28 -16.63 12.44
N LYS A 870 7.05 -17.43 11.39
CA LYS A 870 5.73 -17.99 11.06
C LYS A 870 5.06 -18.72 12.23
N MET A 871 5.80 -19.58 12.94
CA MET A 871 5.30 -20.29 14.13
C MET A 871 4.82 -19.36 15.26
N ILE A 872 5.38 -18.14 15.36
CA ILE A 872 4.99 -17.13 16.34
C ILE A 872 3.74 -16.38 15.86
N GLN A 873 3.65 -16.05 14.56
CA GLN A 873 2.40 -15.51 13.98
C GLN A 873 1.22 -16.45 14.25
N ASP A 874 1.40 -17.75 14.02
CA ASP A 874 0.35 -18.75 14.19
C ASP A 874 -0.05 -18.92 15.66
N CYS A 875 0.91 -18.95 16.58
CA CYS A 875 0.62 -18.97 18.03
C CYS A 875 -0.15 -17.73 18.50
N LEU A 876 0.27 -16.53 18.07
CA LEU A 876 -0.42 -15.29 18.42
C LEU A 876 -1.81 -15.21 17.78
N LYS A 877 -2.01 -15.83 16.62
CA LYS A 877 -3.31 -15.93 15.94
C LYS A 877 -4.24 -16.88 16.70
N GLU A 878 -3.76 -18.04 17.13
CA GLU A 878 -4.52 -19.03 17.90
C GLU A 878 -4.92 -18.48 19.27
N GLY A 879 -3.99 -17.88 20.03
CA GLY A 879 -4.31 -17.24 21.31
C GLY A 879 -5.24 -16.02 21.18
N MET A 880 -5.21 -15.30 20.04
CA MET A 880 -6.19 -14.25 19.72
C MET A 880 -7.57 -14.82 19.34
N ASP A 881 -7.61 -15.99 18.70
CA ASP A 881 -8.86 -16.70 18.40
C ASP A 881 -9.50 -17.22 19.70
N MET A 882 -8.71 -17.81 20.62
CA MET A 882 -9.17 -18.19 21.96
C MET A 882 -9.79 -16.98 22.68
N LEU A 883 -9.07 -15.86 22.74
CA LEU A 883 -9.52 -14.62 23.37
C LEU A 883 -10.86 -14.12 22.80
N LEU A 884 -10.96 -13.98 21.48
CA LEU A 884 -12.15 -13.41 20.83
C LEU A 884 -13.28 -14.42 20.60
N ASN A 885 -13.11 -15.68 20.99
CA ASN A 885 -14.20 -16.63 21.22
C ASN A 885 -14.62 -16.71 22.71
N GLY A 886 -14.13 -15.80 23.56
CA GLY A 886 -14.55 -15.70 24.97
C GLY A 886 -13.87 -16.70 25.92
N THR A 887 -12.69 -17.21 25.57
CA THR A 887 -11.95 -18.14 26.44
C THR A 887 -11.45 -17.43 27.71
N PRO A 888 -11.68 -17.96 28.92
CA PRO A 888 -11.20 -17.37 30.18
C PRO A 888 -9.68 -17.17 30.23
N GLU A 889 -9.23 -16.08 30.90
CA GLU A 889 -7.82 -15.67 31.00
C GLU A 889 -6.88 -16.84 31.28
N HIS A 890 -7.15 -17.62 32.33
CA HIS A 890 -6.27 -18.69 32.79
C HIS A 890 -6.00 -19.76 31.71
N LYS A 891 -6.93 -19.98 30.76
CA LYS A 891 -6.74 -20.95 29.66
C LYS A 891 -5.93 -20.34 28.50
N VAL A 892 -6.10 -19.05 28.22
CA VAL A 892 -5.26 -18.31 27.25
C VAL A 892 -3.83 -18.14 27.78
N VAL A 893 -3.68 -17.85 29.07
CA VAL A 893 -2.40 -17.85 29.79
C VAL A 893 -1.73 -19.21 29.71
N ASN A 894 -2.43 -20.29 30.07
CA ASN A 894 -1.90 -21.66 29.98
C ASN A 894 -1.40 -21.98 28.56
N TYR A 895 -2.18 -21.70 27.52
CA TYR A 895 -1.77 -21.91 26.12
C TYR A 895 -0.42 -21.25 25.79
N PHE A 896 -0.25 -19.97 26.12
CA PHE A 896 1.02 -19.28 25.88
C PHE A 896 2.16 -19.79 26.78
N THR A 897 1.87 -20.28 27.99
CA THR A 897 2.86 -20.96 28.85
C THR A 897 3.38 -22.24 28.19
N GLU A 898 2.50 -23.05 27.61
CA GLU A 898 2.88 -24.32 26.98
C GLU A 898 3.59 -24.13 25.63
N PHE A 899 3.18 -23.13 24.84
CA PHE A 899 3.92 -22.79 23.62
C PHE A 899 5.34 -22.29 23.95
N LYS A 900 5.51 -21.47 24.99
CA LYS A 900 6.83 -21.05 25.52
C LYS A 900 7.68 -22.27 25.91
N ASP A 901 7.13 -23.22 26.66
CA ASP A 901 7.83 -24.46 27.06
C ASP A 901 8.29 -25.30 25.86
N ASN A 902 7.55 -25.27 24.75
CA ASN A 902 7.92 -25.96 23.52
C ASN A 902 8.90 -25.17 22.65
N LEU A 903 8.80 -23.84 22.63
CA LEU A 903 9.72 -22.95 21.91
C LEU A 903 11.14 -22.99 22.49
N ALA A 904 11.27 -23.17 23.82
CA ALA A 904 12.53 -23.37 24.52
C ALA A 904 13.28 -24.68 24.16
N LYS A 905 12.65 -25.59 23.39
CA LYS A 905 13.24 -26.85 22.92
C LYS A 905 13.73 -26.79 21.47
N LYS A 906 13.62 -25.64 20.79
CA LYS A 906 14.00 -25.47 19.38
C LYS A 906 15.42 -24.90 19.24
N GLU A 907 16.02 -25.16 18.07
CA GLU A 907 17.32 -24.62 17.71
C GLU A 907 17.36 -23.09 17.80
N PRO A 908 18.36 -22.48 18.47
CA PRO A 908 18.41 -21.05 18.75
C PRO A 908 18.17 -20.12 17.57
N TRP A 909 18.72 -20.44 16.40
CA TRP A 909 18.62 -19.61 15.20
C TRP A 909 17.20 -19.53 14.63
N THR A 910 16.32 -20.49 14.95
CA THR A 910 14.91 -20.45 14.55
C THR A 910 14.10 -19.35 15.24
N LEU A 911 14.67 -18.70 16.26
CA LEU A 911 14.15 -17.49 16.91
C LEU A 911 14.64 -16.19 16.25
N GLY A 912 15.50 -16.28 15.23
CA GLY A 912 15.95 -15.14 14.46
C GLY A 912 14.81 -14.42 13.73
N ARG A 913 15.02 -13.16 13.36
CA ARG A 913 13.98 -12.30 12.78
C ARG A 913 14.11 -12.15 11.26
N PRO A 914 13.07 -12.46 10.47
CA PRO A 914 13.03 -12.15 9.03
C PRO A 914 13.17 -10.64 8.75
N SER A 915 13.94 -10.30 7.71
CA SER A 915 14.29 -8.92 7.31
C SER A 915 14.82 -8.86 5.86
N GLY A 916 15.02 -7.66 5.30
CA GLY A 916 15.39 -7.45 3.89
C GLY A 916 16.80 -6.87 3.67
N ALA A 917 17.73 -7.70 3.21
CA ALA A 917 19.12 -7.37 2.92
C ALA A 917 19.26 -6.58 1.59
N ASN A 918 18.81 -5.32 1.60
CA ASN A 918 18.88 -4.44 0.44
C ASN A 918 20.25 -3.71 0.36
N ALA A 919 20.90 -3.74 -0.81
CA ALA A 919 22.20 -3.11 -1.09
C ALA A 919 23.41 -3.66 -0.29
N VAL A 920 23.43 -4.98 0.00
CA VAL A 920 24.56 -5.69 0.62
C VAL A 920 25.91 -5.31 0.00
N THR A 921 26.04 -5.37 -1.33
CA THR A 921 27.31 -5.10 -2.04
C THR A 921 27.91 -3.74 -1.67
N HIS A 922 27.07 -2.72 -1.51
CA HIS A 922 27.49 -1.37 -1.13
C HIS A 922 28.01 -1.30 0.30
N TYR A 923 27.33 -1.93 1.26
CA TYR A 923 27.82 -1.97 2.65
C TYR A 923 29.03 -2.88 2.84
N THR A 924 29.18 -3.94 2.04
CA THR A 924 30.38 -4.78 2.00
C THR A 924 31.61 -3.98 1.53
N ASP A 925 31.48 -3.22 0.45
CA ASP A 925 32.50 -2.29 -0.04
C ASP A 925 32.89 -1.25 1.03
N LEU A 926 31.90 -0.61 1.68
CA LEU A 926 32.15 0.29 2.81
C LEU A 926 32.79 -0.41 4.01
N HIS A 927 32.49 -1.69 4.26
CA HIS A 927 33.07 -2.47 5.35
C HIS A 927 34.57 -2.68 5.13
N TYR A 928 34.96 -3.16 3.95
CA TYR A 928 36.38 -3.37 3.62
C TYR A 928 37.14 -2.05 3.46
N LYS A 929 36.51 -0.99 2.95
CA LYS A 929 37.11 0.36 2.94
C LYS A 929 37.43 0.85 4.35
N TYR A 930 36.57 0.57 5.34
CA TYR A 930 36.85 0.89 6.74
C TYR A 930 37.93 -0.02 7.35
N GLN A 931 37.86 -1.36 7.15
CA GLN A 931 38.89 -2.29 7.62
C GLN A 931 40.29 -1.94 7.09
N ASN A 932 40.39 -1.54 5.81
CA ASN A 932 41.63 -1.19 5.13
C ASN A 932 42.08 0.26 5.37
N GLY A 933 41.44 1.02 6.27
CA GLY A 933 41.81 2.40 6.58
C GLY A 933 41.64 3.41 5.42
N GLN A 934 40.79 3.09 4.44
CA GLN A 934 40.47 3.96 3.31
C GLN A 934 39.35 4.97 3.63
N ILE A 935 38.61 4.76 4.72
CA ILE A 935 37.67 5.73 5.32
C ILE A 935 37.79 5.72 6.85
N ASP A 936 37.94 6.88 7.48
CA ASP A 936 38.19 7.00 8.93
C ASP A 936 36.97 6.69 9.80
N LYS A 937 35.76 6.83 9.24
CA LYS A 937 34.50 6.70 9.99
C LYS A 937 33.84 5.35 9.73
N LYS A 938 33.62 4.57 10.79
CA LYS A 938 32.93 3.27 10.70
C LYS A 938 31.53 3.45 10.09
N PRO A 939 31.18 2.74 9.00
CA PRO A 939 29.85 2.81 8.41
C PRO A 939 28.79 2.26 9.38
N ALA A 940 27.60 2.88 9.36
CA ALA A 940 26.41 2.37 10.04
C ALA A 940 25.85 1.20 9.23
N ILE A 941 26.37 -0.01 9.45
CA ILE A 941 25.99 -1.18 8.66
C ILE A 941 24.65 -1.75 9.17
N PRO A 942 23.68 -1.98 8.27
CA PRO A 942 22.37 -2.53 8.59
C PRO A 942 22.48 -3.84 9.36
N GLY A 943 21.73 -4.03 10.44
CA GLY A 943 21.94 -5.18 11.30
C GLY A 943 21.68 -6.55 10.64
N ALA A 944 20.89 -6.63 9.56
CA ALA A 944 20.73 -7.83 8.74
C ALA A 944 21.85 -7.94 7.71
N ILE A 945 22.34 -6.82 7.19
CA ILE A 945 23.47 -6.76 6.26
C ILE A 945 24.82 -6.96 6.97
N SER A 946 24.96 -6.59 8.24
CA SER A 946 26.13 -6.94 9.06
C SER A 946 26.12 -8.42 9.40
N GLY A 947 24.93 -9.01 9.61
CA GLY A 947 24.78 -10.45 9.67
C GLY A 947 25.03 -11.15 8.32
N ALA A 948 24.74 -10.48 7.20
CA ALA A 948 25.02 -10.98 5.84
C ALA A 948 26.50 -10.89 5.47
N ILE A 949 27.18 -9.81 5.88
CA ILE A 949 28.62 -9.65 5.78
C ILE A 949 29.29 -10.69 6.68
N ALA A 950 28.89 -10.83 7.94
CA ALA A 950 29.39 -11.87 8.84
C ALA A 950 29.22 -13.29 8.26
N TRP A 951 28.04 -13.61 7.70
CA TRP A 951 27.81 -14.87 6.99
C TRP A 951 28.75 -15.03 5.80
N ASN A 952 28.80 -14.07 4.89
CA ASN A 952 29.65 -14.11 3.69
C ASN A 952 31.15 -14.20 4.05
N GLU A 953 31.62 -13.50 5.08
CA GLU A 953 32.99 -13.56 5.61
C GLU A 953 33.29 -14.92 6.25
N GLN A 954 32.37 -15.48 7.05
CA GLN A 954 32.56 -16.82 7.62
C GLN A 954 32.53 -17.92 6.56
N LEU A 955 31.73 -17.77 5.49
CA LEU A 955 31.80 -18.65 4.31
C LEU A 955 33.18 -18.58 3.64
N ASP A 956 33.83 -17.40 3.59
CA ASP A 956 35.20 -17.29 3.06
C ASP A 956 36.25 -17.87 4.02
N VAL A 957 36.16 -17.58 5.32
CA VAL A 957 37.07 -18.10 6.36
C VAL A 957 37.05 -19.63 6.45
N HIS A 958 35.87 -20.24 6.32
CA HIS A 958 35.69 -21.70 6.34
C HIS A 958 35.70 -22.34 4.93
N ASN A 959 35.88 -21.55 3.87
CA ASN A 959 35.88 -21.99 2.46
C ASN A 959 34.61 -22.77 2.04
N GLU A 960 33.45 -22.34 2.53
CA GLU A 960 32.14 -22.99 2.38
C GLU A 960 31.48 -22.62 1.04
N GLN A 961 32.15 -22.91 -0.07
CA GLN A 961 31.76 -22.47 -1.43
C GLN A 961 30.42 -23.06 -1.93
N HIS A 962 29.85 -24.02 -1.21
CA HIS A 962 28.61 -24.73 -1.58
C HIS A 962 27.34 -24.11 -0.96
N ILE A 963 27.46 -22.97 -0.29
CA ILE A 963 26.39 -22.27 0.43
C ILE A 963 26.18 -20.88 -0.17
N GLU A 964 24.93 -20.48 -0.38
CA GLU A 964 24.57 -19.22 -1.03
C GLU A 964 25.02 -18.00 -0.20
N ARG A 965 25.74 -17.09 -0.85
CA ARG A 965 26.11 -15.78 -0.28
C ARG A 965 24.89 -14.88 -0.31
N ILE A 966 24.68 -14.12 0.76
CA ILE A 966 23.58 -13.16 0.82
C ILE A 966 23.92 -11.97 -0.08
N GLY A 967 23.07 -11.71 -1.09
CA GLY A 967 23.23 -10.66 -2.09
C GLY A 967 22.24 -9.51 -1.94
N ASN A 968 22.18 -8.63 -2.94
CA ASN A 968 21.26 -7.48 -2.94
C ASN A 968 19.80 -7.94 -3.08
N GLN A 969 18.91 -7.32 -2.30
CA GLN A 969 17.46 -7.59 -2.28
C GLN A 969 17.07 -8.98 -1.74
N SER A 970 18.04 -9.82 -1.34
CA SER A 970 17.79 -11.03 -0.57
C SER A 970 16.98 -10.72 0.70
N LYS A 971 16.14 -11.65 1.15
CA LYS A 971 15.57 -11.59 2.51
C LYS A 971 16.16 -12.71 3.37
N VAL A 972 16.35 -12.38 4.64
CA VAL A 972 17.19 -13.13 5.56
C VAL A 972 16.54 -13.22 6.94
N VAL A 973 16.77 -14.33 7.62
CA VAL A 973 16.55 -14.44 9.06
C VAL A 973 17.85 -14.00 9.74
N THR A 974 17.79 -12.96 10.58
CA THR A 974 18.95 -12.54 11.37
C THR A 974 18.83 -12.99 12.82
N CYS A 975 19.87 -13.65 13.29
CA CYS A 975 20.03 -14.09 14.66
C CYS A 975 20.99 -13.16 15.41
N LYS A 976 20.69 -12.93 16.68
CA LYS A 976 21.59 -12.21 17.60
C LYS A 976 22.61 -13.16 18.19
N LEU A 977 23.84 -12.67 18.33
CA LEU A 977 24.93 -13.37 18.98
C LEU A 977 25.31 -12.66 20.29
N LYS A 978 25.65 -13.47 21.29
CA LYS A 978 26.38 -13.02 22.49
C LYS A 978 27.81 -12.64 22.09
N THR A 979 28.51 -11.93 22.97
CA THR A 979 29.92 -11.56 22.77
C THR A 979 30.76 -12.79 22.36
N ASN A 980 31.50 -12.67 21.27
CA ASN A 980 32.29 -13.72 20.64
C ASN A 980 33.59 -13.13 20.06
N ASP A 981 34.58 -13.99 19.81
CA ASP A 981 35.93 -13.57 19.42
C ASP A 981 36.00 -12.98 17.99
N PHE A 982 35.01 -13.27 17.14
CA PHE A 982 34.85 -12.64 15.82
C PHE A 982 34.31 -11.20 15.89
N GLY A 983 33.77 -10.78 17.04
CA GLY A 983 33.20 -9.44 17.24
C GLY A 983 31.83 -9.20 16.57
N TYR A 984 31.22 -10.23 15.97
CA TYR A 984 29.92 -10.12 15.31
C TYR A 984 28.78 -9.99 16.35
N LYS A 985 27.92 -8.99 16.21
CA LYS A 985 26.67 -8.88 17.01
C LYS A 985 25.51 -9.68 16.42
N ASN A 986 25.61 -9.98 15.13
CA ASN A 986 24.55 -10.55 14.30
C ASN A 986 25.16 -11.54 13.32
N ILE A 987 24.40 -12.58 13.00
CA ILE A 987 24.63 -13.39 11.81
C ILE A 987 23.28 -13.60 11.11
N SER A 988 23.27 -13.50 9.78
CA SER A 988 22.07 -13.68 8.96
C SER A 988 22.22 -14.89 8.08
N TYR A 989 21.13 -15.58 7.83
CA TYR A 989 21.03 -16.63 6.81
C TYR A 989 19.80 -16.36 5.95
N LEU A 990 19.77 -16.85 4.72
CA LEU A 990 18.66 -16.62 3.79
C LEU A 990 17.34 -17.21 4.33
N THR A 991 16.18 -16.58 4.07
CA THR A 991 14.88 -17.07 4.60
C THR A 991 14.52 -18.50 4.16
N ASP A 992 15.15 -18.97 3.09
CA ASP A 992 15.04 -20.27 2.44
C ASP A 992 16.20 -21.24 2.78
N GLN A 993 17.13 -20.87 3.68
CA GLN A 993 18.26 -21.73 4.07
C GLN A 993 17.80 -22.98 4.84
N THR A 994 17.98 -24.15 4.23
CA THR A 994 17.66 -25.46 4.83
C THR A 994 18.85 -26.17 5.47
N LYS A 995 20.08 -25.84 5.05
CA LYS A 995 21.33 -26.49 5.48
C LYS A 995 22.23 -25.48 6.19
N PHE A 996 22.76 -25.86 7.36
CA PHE A 996 23.59 -24.99 8.19
C PHE A 996 24.95 -25.63 8.46
N PRO A 997 26.07 -24.88 8.35
CA PRO A 997 27.39 -25.32 8.79
C PRO A 997 27.44 -25.65 10.29
N ASP A 998 28.40 -26.46 10.70
CA ASP A 998 28.62 -26.74 12.12
C ASP A 998 29.16 -25.52 12.87
N TRP A 999 30.07 -24.75 12.26
CA TRP A 999 30.54 -23.47 12.82
C TRP A 999 29.39 -22.48 13.07
N PHE A 1000 28.32 -22.53 12.25
CA PHE A 1000 27.13 -21.70 12.45
C PHE A 1000 26.29 -22.18 13.63
N LYS A 1001 26.13 -23.50 13.80
CA LYS A 1001 25.38 -24.09 14.94
C LYS A 1001 26.08 -23.82 16.28
N GLU A 1002 27.41 -23.78 16.26
CA GLU A 1002 28.26 -23.50 17.41
C GLU A 1002 28.36 -22.00 17.76
N MET A 1003 27.87 -21.09 16.91
CA MET A 1003 27.82 -19.65 17.22
C MET A 1003 27.01 -19.40 18.51
N PRO A 1004 27.45 -18.47 19.39
CA PRO A 1004 26.85 -18.29 20.71
C PRO A 1004 25.57 -17.44 20.62
N PHE A 1005 24.48 -18.03 20.15
CA PHE A 1005 23.19 -17.37 19.95
C PHE A 1005 22.59 -16.79 21.25
N ASP A 1006 21.94 -15.64 21.10
CA ASP A 1006 21.18 -14.97 22.15
C ASP A 1006 19.69 -15.32 22.06
N SER A 1007 19.36 -16.59 22.35
CA SER A 1007 17.99 -17.10 22.37
C SER A 1007 17.07 -16.32 23.30
N GLU A 1008 17.60 -15.74 24.38
CA GLU A 1008 16.85 -14.95 25.34
C GLU A 1008 16.42 -13.63 24.69
N THR A 1009 17.35 -12.80 24.22
CA THR A 1009 16.99 -11.55 23.51
C THR A 1009 16.18 -11.81 22.24
N MET A 1010 16.30 -12.97 21.59
CA MET A 1010 15.48 -13.34 20.42
C MET A 1010 14.04 -13.72 20.78
N LEU A 1011 13.83 -14.61 21.76
CA LEU A 1011 12.52 -14.91 22.36
C LEU A 1011 11.85 -13.62 22.87
N GLU A 1012 12.65 -12.78 23.50
CA GLU A 1012 12.30 -11.45 23.99
C GLU A 1012 12.03 -10.47 22.81
N THR A 1013 12.62 -10.63 21.62
CA THR A 1013 12.28 -9.78 20.45
C THR A 1013 10.95 -10.17 19.81
N ILE A 1014 10.61 -11.48 19.79
CA ILE A 1014 9.51 -12.02 18.95
C ILE A 1014 8.25 -12.44 19.72
N TYR A 1015 8.36 -12.96 20.95
CA TYR A 1015 7.28 -13.76 21.56
C TYR A 1015 6.41 -13.02 22.59
N TYR A 1016 6.89 -12.76 23.81
CA TYR A 1016 6.01 -12.15 24.83
C TYR A 1016 5.60 -10.70 24.47
N LYS A 1017 6.45 -9.95 23.77
CA LYS A 1017 6.23 -8.56 23.34
C LYS A 1017 4.86 -8.33 22.66
N PRO A 1018 4.45 -9.12 21.66
CA PRO A 1018 3.09 -9.06 21.15
C PRO A 1018 2.03 -9.40 22.21
N ILE A 1019 2.22 -10.48 22.99
CA ILE A 1019 1.28 -10.91 24.05
C ILE A 1019 1.02 -9.77 25.06
N ILE A 1020 2.05 -9.06 25.52
CA ILE A 1020 1.93 -7.89 26.42
C ILE A 1020 1.12 -6.76 25.79
N THR A 1021 1.19 -6.59 24.47
CA THR A 1021 0.41 -5.57 23.76
C THR A 1021 -1.09 -5.90 23.77
N ILE A 1022 -1.43 -7.18 23.85
CA ILE A 1022 -2.81 -7.70 23.93
C ILE A 1022 -3.24 -7.66 25.39
N PHE A 1023 -2.57 -8.41 26.26
CA PHE A 1023 -2.89 -8.58 27.69
C PHE A 1023 -2.86 -7.26 28.46
N GLY A 1024 -1.94 -6.33 28.15
CA GLY A 1024 -1.87 -5.02 28.80
C GLY A 1024 -3.06 -4.09 28.49
N VAL A 1025 -3.87 -4.40 27.48
CA VAL A 1025 -5.16 -3.73 27.20
C VAL A 1025 -6.33 -4.45 27.89
N LEU A 1026 -6.11 -5.68 28.37
CA LEU A 1026 -7.08 -6.49 29.13
C LEU A 1026 -6.85 -6.44 30.65
N GLY A 1027 -5.70 -5.94 31.11
CA GLY A 1027 -5.28 -5.96 32.52
C GLY A 1027 -4.54 -7.24 32.97
N TRP A 1028 -4.39 -8.23 32.09
CA TRP A 1028 -3.90 -9.59 32.40
C TRP A 1028 -2.38 -9.65 32.72
N ASP A 1029 -1.98 -10.43 33.73
CA ASP A 1029 -0.55 -10.56 34.12
C ASP A 1029 0.22 -11.56 33.24
N VAL A 1030 0.87 -11.04 32.21
CA VAL A 1030 1.76 -11.81 31.33
C VAL A 1030 2.90 -12.51 32.10
N ASN A 1031 3.29 -12.04 33.31
CA ASN A 1031 4.36 -12.68 34.08
C ASN A 1031 3.98 -14.09 34.55
N LEU A 1032 2.70 -14.46 34.54
CA LEU A 1032 2.24 -15.84 34.73
C LEU A 1032 2.87 -16.79 33.68
N ILE A 1033 2.91 -16.34 32.43
CA ILE A 1033 3.54 -17.07 31.30
C ILE A 1033 5.05 -17.23 31.54
N ARG A 1034 5.72 -16.18 32.03
CA ARG A 1034 7.16 -16.22 32.36
C ARG A 1034 7.51 -17.18 33.49
N LYS A 1035 6.73 -17.13 34.58
CA LYS A 1035 6.92 -17.96 35.78
C LYS A 1035 6.65 -19.45 35.51
N GLY A 1036 6.09 -19.80 34.36
CA GLY A 1036 5.62 -21.15 34.08
C GLY A 1036 4.37 -21.51 34.86
N THR A 1037 3.59 -20.51 35.30
CA THR A 1037 2.38 -20.73 36.09
C THR A 1037 1.34 -21.43 35.22
N LYS A 1038 0.99 -22.67 35.62
CA LYS A 1038 -0.10 -23.44 35.02
C LYS A 1038 -1.25 -23.52 36.00
N PHE A 1039 -2.41 -23.02 35.58
CA PHE A 1039 -3.65 -23.08 36.34
C PHE A 1039 -4.37 -24.40 36.08
N THR A 1040 -5.02 -24.95 37.10
CA THR A 1040 -5.91 -26.11 37.00
C THR A 1040 -7.33 -25.70 37.36
N ASP A 1041 -8.36 -26.26 36.71
CA ASP A 1041 -9.76 -25.87 36.93
C ASP A 1041 -10.23 -26.01 38.40
N THR A 1042 -9.53 -26.80 39.21
CA THR A 1042 -9.78 -26.98 40.66
C THR A 1042 -9.38 -25.81 41.57
N PHE A 1043 -8.75 -24.75 41.05
CA PHE A 1043 -8.29 -23.61 41.87
C PHE A 1043 -9.20 -22.37 41.82
N ILE A 1044 -10.34 -22.43 41.12
CA ILE A 1044 -11.23 -21.28 40.88
C ILE A 1044 -12.67 -21.72 41.18
N MET A 1045 -13.17 -21.47 42.40
CA MET A 1045 -14.53 -21.84 42.84
C MET A 1045 -15.14 -20.94 43.95
N ASP A 1046 -14.47 -19.87 44.39
CA ASP A 1046 -14.84 -19.12 45.62
C ASP A 1046 -14.92 -17.57 45.48
N ASP A 1047 -14.72 -16.99 44.28
CA ASP A 1047 -14.92 -15.54 44.00
C ASP A 1047 -15.75 -15.36 42.70
N ASP A 1048 -16.63 -14.37 42.65
CA ASP A 1048 -17.71 -14.25 41.67
C ASP A 1048 -17.26 -13.96 40.20
N GLU A 1049 -17.92 -14.58 39.21
CA GLU A 1049 -17.59 -14.44 37.79
C GLU A 1049 -17.92 -13.05 37.18
N ASP A 1050 -18.69 -12.21 37.88
CA ASP A 1050 -19.25 -10.95 37.34
C ASP A 1050 -18.38 -9.69 37.57
N GLU A 1051 -17.43 -9.66 38.52
CA GLU A 1051 -16.63 -8.44 38.84
C GLU A 1051 -15.28 -8.31 38.07
N PHE A 1052 -14.93 -9.26 37.19
CA PHE A 1052 -13.57 -9.36 36.60
C PHE A 1052 -13.46 -9.11 35.08
N PHE A 1053 -14.48 -8.51 34.44
CA PHE A 1053 -14.59 -8.34 32.97
C PHE A 1053 -14.81 -6.91 32.46
#